data_AF-A0A078M0G0-F1
#
_entry.id   AF-A0A078M0G0-F1
#
_cell.length_a   1.000
_cell.length_b   1.000
_cell.length_c   1.000
_cell.angle_alpha   90.00
_cell.angle_beta   90.00
_cell.angle_gamma   90.00
#
_symmetry.space_group_name_H-M   'P 1'
#
loop_
_entity.id
_entity.type
_entity.pdbx_description
1 polymer ?
#
loop_
_entity_poly.entity_id
_entity_poly.type
_entity_poly.pdbx_seq_one_letter_code
_entity_poly.pdbx_strand_id
1 'polypeptide(L)'
;MDKRTRLKYIMPMTGNSTSKNKVLASENIINNNIFNLNNNYDISVNVNNNWETESKSRSLRRWLHTHIFLSDFTRAYSETKDERYFTESFKLLTDWFETFPIEKIDSIDPLAYHDEGTAIRLLFWFKYYNQFIELFQPEQLSLFESKIEETVTLLNSDEFYAGLNNHGMFQDMSLLAYSFYKYEDFSESAIFNKALERIYIYFREVFTSEGVHKEHAPSYHVLLLHSLKQILTSLNLADYSDFRTDSLKDIFEKGEIYTINITMPDFKLPNISDSTHSTQINMSTSGVYRNLFNSEEYKFITSGGKEGKQPLPLIKNFPESGYLIARDGWKKTSTYFLFLASYHMHYHKHTDDLSFILYKNGPIFIDSGPHNYNYKEPFTEYAYSQFAHSTLIVNNNSLPRTDYKFKEVYISDSQVDTANNTFSVEGTNKRYKNTEHIRRISGDLDKGNFKITDKIHSSDSNQYKVLFQINGDLDVLLNGNIASIFKNNAKVAELEVNHHSGLSEMKVYNVSGQKHPKIMGYQFLKIEEPKHSNTLVIEGYNNNSEAVIDTEIRLQEFKIKGTANFSKKNEIKSFRDISYVYEDYNNNKLAVIFSPTEDKYIYKLDEFNDLHKKGFNILYLYDNQSIVGRSFIQGNSSSTVEVDVLMVINKIINENNYSNESTYFFGRSKAGFAAIYYALNSGFDNVFVSSPLILIGDYYTRHEKFDNMVDTLGFEEKESLKYYLNDYLSNIREFSKLKNINICVGENDYHKGKHVGYLLKFLTEKSITYNLHVYPGTYFPEDKEEFIKYLMNYSFE
;
A
#
# COMPACT_ATOMS: atom_id res chain seq x y z
N MET A 1 50.33 -0.94 22.24
CA MET A 1 49.87 -1.53 20.95
C MET A 1 50.10 -0.50 19.85
N ASP A 2 50.52 -0.86 18.63
CA ASP A 2 50.75 0.18 17.60
C ASP A 2 49.44 0.77 17.05
N LYS A 3 49.51 2.02 16.58
CA LYS A 3 48.36 2.81 16.07
C LYS A 3 47.69 2.15 14.86
N ARG A 4 48.44 1.45 14.00
CA ARG A 4 47.93 0.79 12.80
C ARG A 4 47.11 -0.45 13.14
N THR A 5 47.47 -1.16 14.20
CA THR A 5 46.70 -2.29 14.71
C THR A 5 45.34 -1.82 15.21
N ARG A 6 45.26 -0.70 15.94
CA ARG A 6 43.98 -0.15 16.42
C ARG A 6 43.05 0.37 15.31
N LEU A 7 43.59 0.85 14.19
CA LEU A 7 42.77 1.25 13.04
C LEU A 7 41.89 0.11 12.51
N LYS A 8 42.31 -1.15 12.68
CA LYS A 8 41.50 -2.32 12.30
C LYS A 8 40.17 -2.37 13.06
N TYR A 9 40.13 -1.85 14.29
CA TYR A 9 38.92 -1.81 15.11
C TYR A 9 37.90 -0.83 14.54
N ILE A 10 38.33 0.18 13.80
CA ILE A 10 37.47 1.23 13.24
C ILE A 10 36.83 0.78 11.93
N MET A 11 37.52 -0.06 11.15
CA MET A 11 37.12 -0.41 9.79
C MET A 11 35.66 -0.89 9.65
N PRO A 12 35.08 -1.69 10.58
CA PRO A 12 33.67 -2.07 10.50
C PRO A 12 32.73 -0.87 10.50
N MET A 13 33.06 0.21 11.20
CA MET A 13 32.28 1.46 11.29
C MET A 13 32.44 2.37 10.07
N THR A 14 33.43 2.11 9.20
CA THR A 14 33.65 2.95 8.02
C THR A 14 32.71 2.58 6.89
N GLY A 15 32.05 3.57 6.30
CA GLY A 15 31.12 3.36 5.20
C GLY A 15 31.80 2.92 3.89
N ASN A 16 30.97 2.51 2.92
CA ASN A 16 31.36 2.29 1.54
C ASN A 16 30.58 3.24 0.63
N SER A 17 31.23 3.77 -0.41
CA SER A 17 30.51 4.45 -1.50
C SER A 17 29.60 3.45 -2.22
N THR A 18 28.53 3.94 -2.85
CA THR A 18 27.59 3.13 -3.65
C THR A 18 28.01 2.95 -5.12
N SER A 19 29.11 3.57 -5.57
CA SER A 19 29.63 3.44 -6.95
C SER A 19 29.89 1.97 -7.33
N LYS A 20 29.37 1.51 -8.48
CA LYS A 20 29.55 0.12 -8.95
C LYS A 20 30.98 -0.19 -9.37
N ASN A 21 31.65 0.75 -10.03
CA ASN A 21 33.06 0.65 -10.42
C ASN A 21 33.82 1.81 -9.77
N LYS A 22 34.67 1.46 -8.80
CA LYS A 22 35.38 2.40 -7.93
C LYS A 22 36.52 3.10 -8.65
N VAL A 23 37.27 2.36 -9.47
CA VAL A 23 38.32 2.89 -10.33
C VAL A 23 37.73 3.90 -11.30
N LEU A 24 36.65 3.56 -12.01
CA LEU A 24 36.01 4.49 -12.94
C LEU A 24 35.45 5.74 -12.25
N ALA A 25 34.86 5.59 -11.06
CA ALA A 25 34.38 6.72 -10.28
C ALA A 25 35.53 7.67 -9.90
N SER A 26 36.65 7.13 -9.41
CA SER A 26 37.85 7.92 -9.09
C SER A 26 38.46 8.59 -10.33
N GLU A 27 38.60 7.87 -11.45
CA GLU A 27 39.09 8.44 -12.70
C GLU A 27 38.18 9.56 -13.22
N ASN A 28 36.86 9.47 -13.03
CA ASN A 28 35.94 10.53 -13.44
C ASN A 28 36.09 11.79 -12.58
N ILE A 29 36.34 11.64 -11.28
CA ILE A 29 36.65 12.77 -10.40
C ILE A 29 37.97 13.41 -10.82
N ILE A 30 39.02 12.61 -11.07
CA ILE A 30 40.35 13.12 -11.46
C ILE A 30 40.29 13.86 -12.80
N ASN A 31 39.70 13.24 -13.83
CA ASN A 31 39.80 13.72 -15.19
C ASN A 31 38.73 14.77 -15.54
N ASN A 32 37.57 14.71 -14.88
CA ASN A 32 36.42 15.56 -15.21
C ASN A 32 35.92 16.42 -14.04
N ASN A 33 36.48 16.26 -12.84
CA ASN A 33 36.00 16.87 -11.58
C ASN A 33 34.55 16.49 -11.24
N ILE A 34 34.06 15.38 -11.77
CA ILE A 34 32.67 14.95 -11.58
C ILE A 34 32.59 13.82 -10.57
N PHE A 35 32.00 14.13 -9.42
CA PHE A 35 31.61 13.15 -8.41
C PHE A 35 30.13 12.77 -8.55
N ASN A 36 29.82 11.49 -8.71
CA ASN A 36 28.44 11.01 -8.84
C ASN A 36 27.92 10.42 -7.53
N LEU A 37 26.87 11.04 -6.98
CA LEU A 37 26.14 10.51 -5.82
C LEU A 37 25.01 9.59 -6.29
N ASN A 38 25.27 8.28 -6.27
CA ASN A 38 24.28 7.27 -6.64
C ASN A 38 23.39 6.94 -5.43
N ASN A 39 22.41 7.80 -5.15
CA ASN A 39 21.32 7.57 -4.19
C ASN A 39 20.00 8.04 -4.83
N ASN A 40 19.46 7.24 -5.76
CA ASN A 40 18.20 7.45 -6.51
C ASN A 40 18.13 8.66 -7.47
N TYR A 41 19.07 9.60 -7.43
CA TYR A 41 18.99 10.84 -8.23
C TYR A 41 20.13 11.02 -9.26
N ASP A 42 21.14 10.14 -9.30
CA ASP A 42 22.33 10.20 -10.18
C ASP A 42 22.82 11.63 -10.45
N ILE A 43 23.28 12.32 -9.39
CA ILE A 43 23.72 13.71 -9.48
C ILE A 43 25.23 13.77 -9.62
N SER A 44 25.68 14.49 -10.64
CA SER A 44 27.05 14.92 -10.84
C SER A 44 27.33 16.21 -10.06
N VAL A 45 28.33 16.18 -9.19
CA VAL A 45 28.85 17.36 -8.50
C VAL A 45 30.19 17.72 -9.12
N ASN A 46 30.35 18.99 -9.51
CA ASN A 46 31.63 19.52 -9.95
C ASN A 46 32.43 19.99 -8.73
N VAL A 47 33.44 19.21 -8.32
CA VAL A 47 34.22 19.51 -7.11
C VAL A 47 35.10 20.76 -7.24
N ASN A 48 35.35 21.26 -8.46
CA ASN A 48 36.09 22.51 -8.69
C ASN A 48 35.21 23.77 -8.71
N ASN A 49 33.89 23.64 -8.59
CA ASN A 49 32.96 24.78 -8.56
C ASN A 49 32.53 25.11 -7.12
N ASN A 50 33.49 25.39 -6.23
CA ASN A 50 33.25 25.73 -4.82
C ASN A 50 32.35 24.73 -4.06
N TRP A 51 32.41 23.44 -4.42
CA TRP A 51 31.56 22.40 -3.83
C TRP A 51 30.05 22.68 -3.98
N GLU A 52 29.63 23.28 -5.10
CA GLU A 52 28.22 23.50 -5.43
C GLU A 52 27.62 22.39 -6.31
N THR A 53 26.31 22.16 -6.18
CA THR A 53 25.54 21.24 -7.04
C THR A 53 24.28 21.93 -7.55
N GLU A 54 23.88 21.63 -8.79
CA GLU A 54 22.60 22.10 -9.37
C GLU A 54 21.37 21.50 -8.63
N SER A 55 21.58 20.45 -7.83
CA SER A 55 20.49 19.82 -7.09
C SER A 55 19.96 20.72 -5.97
N LYS A 56 18.66 20.97 -5.98
CA LYS A 56 17.95 21.68 -4.91
C LYS A 56 17.69 20.81 -3.67
N SER A 57 18.03 19.51 -3.70
CA SER A 57 17.79 18.61 -2.57
C SER A 57 18.76 18.89 -1.42
N ARG A 58 18.22 19.30 -0.27
CA ARG A 58 18.99 19.51 0.97
C ARG A 58 19.78 18.25 1.37
N SER A 59 19.17 17.07 1.25
CA SER A 59 19.83 15.80 1.59
C SER A 59 21.05 15.55 0.72
N LEU A 60 20.96 15.80 -0.58
CA LEU A 60 22.07 15.57 -1.51
C LEU A 60 23.21 16.58 -1.31
N ARG A 61 22.87 17.85 -1.09
CA ARG A 61 23.84 18.88 -0.70
C ARG A 61 24.58 18.54 0.59
N ARG A 62 23.88 17.99 1.59
CA ARG A 62 24.51 17.49 2.82
C ARG A 62 25.48 16.34 2.55
N TRP A 63 25.07 15.36 1.72
CA TRP A 63 25.90 14.20 1.39
C TRP A 63 27.21 14.57 0.70
N LEU A 64 27.26 15.67 -0.05
CA LEU A 64 28.50 16.18 -0.65
C LEU A 64 29.62 16.37 0.38
N HIS A 65 29.28 16.93 1.54
CA HIS A 65 30.24 17.25 2.60
C HIS A 65 30.60 16.06 3.51
N THR A 66 30.11 14.85 3.21
CA THR A 66 30.45 13.63 3.96
C THR A 66 31.78 13.00 3.53
N HIS A 67 32.35 13.45 2.41
CA HIS A 67 33.57 12.91 1.80
C HIS A 67 33.48 11.40 1.48
N ILE A 68 32.27 10.90 1.22
CA ILE A 68 32.04 9.50 0.82
C ILE A 68 32.85 9.09 -0.43
N PHE A 69 33.21 10.04 -1.29
CA PHE A 69 34.07 9.81 -2.46
C PHE A 69 35.46 9.27 -2.10
N LEU A 70 35.97 9.51 -0.89
CA LEU A 70 37.25 8.94 -0.42
C LEU A 70 37.21 7.41 -0.42
N SER A 71 36.03 6.83 -0.25
CA SER A 71 35.83 5.38 -0.33
C SER A 71 36.10 4.83 -1.73
N ASP A 72 35.85 5.63 -2.78
CA ASP A 72 36.16 5.24 -4.16
C ASP A 72 37.68 5.29 -4.39
N PHE A 73 38.36 6.36 -3.98
CA PHE A 73 39.82 6.50 -4.10
C PHE A 73 40.59 5.43 -3.32
N THR A 74 40.22 5.19 -2.06
CA THR A 74 40.86 4.15 -1.23
C THR A 74 40.75 2.77 -1.87
N ARG A 75 39.61 2.47 -2.51
CA ARG A 75 39.39 1.19 -3.19
C ARG A 75 40.12 1.12 -4.54
N ALA A 76 40.10 2.20 -5.33
CA ALA A 76 40.83 2.28 -6.59
C ALA A 76 42.34 2.08 -6.37
N TYR A 77 42.93 2.71 -5.35
CA TYR A 77 44.32 2.46 -4.96
C TYR A 77 44.54 1.02 -4.50
N SER A 78 43.63 0.45 -3.70
CA SER A 78 43.76 -0.94 -3.24
C SER A 78 43.86 -1.92 -4.41
N GLU A 79 43.12 -1.68 -5.50
CA GLU A 79 43.07 -2.51 -6.71
C GLU A 79 44.23 -2.27 -7.67
N THR A 80 44.66 -1.03 -7.86
CA THR A 80 45.64 -0.63 -8.90
C THR A 80 47.05 -0.38 -8.39
N LYS A 81 47.17 -0.03 -7.10
CA LYS A 81 48.38 0.52 -6.46
C LYS A 81 48.89 1.84 -7.07
N ASP A 82 48.04 2.57 -7.79
CA ASP A 82 48.41 3.86 -8.37
C ASP A 82 48.36 4.99 -7.33
N GLU A 83 49.52 5.52 -6.95
CA GLU A 83 49.65 6.58 -5.94
C GLU A 83 48.97 7.90 -6.35
N ARG A 84 48.66 8.11 -7.63
CA ARG A 84 47.89 9.28 -8.08
C ARG A 84 46.55 9.39 -7.37
N TYR A 85 45.93 8.27 -7.00
CA TYR A 85 44.68 8.30 -6.25
C TYR A 85 44.83 8.99 -4.89
N PHE A 86 45.97 8.83 -4.20
CA PHE A 86 46.26 9.58 -2.97
C PHE A 86 46.52 11.05 -3.27
N THR A 87 47.38 11.34 -4.24
CA THR A 87 47.76 12.71 -4.59
C THR A 87 46.54 13.56 -4.95
N GLU A 88 45.66 13.05 -5.81
CA GLU A 88 44.48 13.79 -6.26
C GLU A 88 43.39 13.90 -5.17
N SER A 89 43.13 12.83 -4.41
CA SER A 89 42.16 12.93 -3.31
C SER A 89 42.64 13.83 -2.16
N PHE A 90 43.95 13.89 -1.91
CA PHE A 90 44.49 14.78 -0.89
C PHE A 90 44.38 16.26 -1.30
N LYS A 91 44.56 16.58 -2.60
CA LYS A 91 44.26 17.93 -3.12
C LYS A 91 42.82 18.35 -2.86
N LEU A 92 41.86 17.46 -3.11
CA LEU A 92 40.43 17.72 -2.83
C LEU A 92 40.17 17.93 -1.34
N LEU A 93 40.85 17.16 -0.46
CA LEU A 93 40.74 17.37 0.99
C LEU A 93 41.29 18.72 1.41
N THR A 94 42.46 19.11 0.92
CA THR A 94 43.07 20.41 1.20
C THR A 94 42.20 21.56 0.71
N ASP A 95 41.67 21.48 -0.51
CA ASP A 95 40.74 22.46 -1.06
C ASP A 95 39.48 22.60 -0.19
N TRP A 96 38.92 21.48 0.29
CA TRP A 96 37.79 21.52 1.22
C TRP A 96 38.15 22.17 2.56
N PHE A 97 39.33 21.86 3.14
CA PHE A 97 39.79 22.47 4.39
C PHE A 97 39.96 23.99 4.28
N GLU A 98 40.44 24.47 3.14
CA GLU A 98 40.64 25.90 2.87
C GLU A 98 39.32 26.61 2.60
N THR A 99 38.39 25.94 1.92
CA THR A 99 37.06 26.48 1.57
C THR A 99 36.12 26.53 2.77
N PHE A 100 36.16 25.52 3.63
CA PHE A 100 35.28 25.39 4.80
C PHE A 100 36.07 25.27 6.11
N PRO A 101 36.80 26.33 6.53
CA PRO A 101 37.55 26.30 7.77
C PRO A 101 36.61 26.37 8.98
N ILE A 102 36.88 25.56 10.00
CA ILE A 102 36.01 25.39 11.18
C ILE A 102 35.86 26.69 11.99
N GLU A 103 36.88 27.56 11.98
CA GLU A 103 36.88 28.85 12.65
C GLU A 103 35.86 29.83 12.05
N LYS A 104 35.35 29.53 10.85
CA LYS A 104 34.36 30.32 10.12
C LYS A 104 33.00 29.63 10.00
N ILE A 105 32.73 28.62 10.84
CA ILE A 105 31.52 27.78 10.78
C ILE A 105 30.21 28.59 10.69
N ASP A 106 30.13 29.73 11.37
CA ASP A 106 28.94 30.61 11.37
C ASP A 106 28.75 31.42 10.07
N SER A 107 29.74 31.43 9.19
CA SER A 107 29.78 32.27 7.97
C SER A 107 29.86 31.48 6.66
N ILE A 108 29.82 30.15 6.72
CA ILE A 108 29.87 29.24 5.57
C ILE A 108 28.56 28.47 5.41
N ASP A 109 28.41 27.65 4.37
CA ASP A 109 27.22 26.82 4.20
C ASP A 109 27.06 25.88 5.43
N PRO A 110 25.96 25.99 6.21
CA PRO A 110 25.75 25.16 7.39
C PRO A 110 25.67 23.66 7.08
N LEU A 111 25.44 23.27 5.82
CA LEU A 111 25.48 21.87 5.40
C LEU A 111 26.90 21.27 5.42
N ALA A 112 27.95 22.09 5.34
CA ALA A 112 29.33 21.63 5.44
C ALA A 112 29.64 21.03 6.82
N TYR A 113 29.06 21.60 7.86
CA TYR A 113 29.14 21.13 9.25
C TYR A 113 27.78 20.67 9.79
N HIS A 114 26.96 20.04 8.95
CA HIS A 114 25.79 19.33 9.46
C HIS A 114 26.24 18.23 10.45
N ASP A 115 25.53 18.06 11.55
CA ASP A 115 25.85 17.13 12.65
C ASP A 115 26.23 15.70 12.18
N GLU A 116 25.32 14.99 11.53
CA GLU A 116 25.49 13.66 10.96
C GLU A 116 26.56 13.64 9.87
N GLY A 117 26.57 14.67 8.99
CA GLY A 117 27.52 14.74 7.88
C GLY A 117 28.97 14.86 8.36
N THR A 118 29.19 15.64 9.41
CA THR A 118 30.48 15.83 10.09
C THR A 118 30.96 14.55 10.74
N ALA A 119 30.06 13.82 11.40
CA ALA A 119 30.36 12.52 12.00
C ALA A 119 30.78 11.49 10.94
N ILE A 120 29.94 11.28 9.93
CA ILE A 120 30.21 10.34 8.83
C ILE A 120 31.53 10.67 8.11
N ARG A 121 31.81 11.97 7.91
CA ARG A 121 33.08 12.44 7.31
C ARG A 121 34.30 11.95 8.09
N LEU A 122 34.28 12.03 9.41
CA LEU A 122 35.38 11.55 10.25
C LEU A 122 35.62 10.03 10.09
N LEU A 123 34.56 9.23 9.97
CA LEU A 123 34.68 7.80 9.69
C LEU A 123 35.36 7.52 8.33
N PHE A 124 35.00 8.28 7.29
CA PHE A 124 35.69 8.19 6.00
C PHE A 124 37.15 8.64 6.07
N TRP A 125 37.47 9.61 6.92
CA TRP A 125 38.86 10.04 7.15
C TRP A 125 39.70 8.95 7.82
N PHE A 126 39.17 8.20 8.78
CA PHE A 126 39.89 7.06 9.36
C PHE A 126 40.13 5.94 8.35
N LYS A 127 39.16 5.68 7.45
CA LYS A 127 39.35 4.76 6.32
C LYS A 127 40.46 5.23 5.39
N TYR A 128 40.44 6.51 5.03
CA TYR A 128 41.46 7.16 4.21
C TYR A 128 42.84 7.05 4.83
N TYR A 129 42.95 7.42 6.11
CA TYR A 129 44.17 7.32 6.92
C TYR A 129 44.73 5.90 6.87
N ASN A 130 43.91 4.88 7.19
CA ASN A 130 44.35 3.49 7.22
C ASN A 130 44.89 3.00 5.87
N GLN A 131 44.29 3.46 4.76
CA GLN A 131 44.70 3.04 3.42
C GLN A 131 45.98 3.72 2.94
N PHE A 132 46.19 4.98 3.32
CA PHE A 132 47.21 5.84 2.72
C PHE A 132 48.33 6.30 3.68
N ILE A 133 48.31 5.88 4.96
CA ILE A 133 49.27 6.33 5.99
C ILE A 133 50.74 6.35 5.51
N GLU A 134 51.17 5.36 4.74
CA GLU A 134 52.55 5.22 4.24
C GLU A 134 52.92 6.21 3.11
N LEU A 135 51.93 6.84 2.48
CA LEU A 135 52.13 7.79 1.37
C LEU A 135 52.16 9.25 1.84
N PHE A 136 51.73 9.53 3.07
CA PHE A 136 51.74 10.89 3.60
C PHE A 136 53.17 11.41 3.79
N GLN A 137 53.43 12.62 3.32
CA GLN A 137 54.58 13.39 3.80
C GLN A 137 54.33 13.89 5.23
N PRO A 138 55.38 14.13 6.04
CA PRO A 138 55.23 14.53 7.45
C PRO A 138 54.31 15.74 7.65
N GLU A 139 54.38 16.74 6.78
CA GLU A 139 53.55 17.95 6.85
C GLU A 139 52.09 17.66 6.48
N GLN A 140 51.87 16.81 5.48
CA GLN A 140 50.53 16.38 5.07
C GLN A 140 49.86 15.55 6.18
N LEU A 141 50.62 14.65 6.80
CA LEU A 141 50.15 13.85 7.93
C LEU A 141 49.78 14.76 9.10
N SER A 142 50.67 15.70 9.45
CA SER A 142 50.44 16.64 10.55
C SER A 142 49.18 17.51 10.31
N LEU A 143 48.99 18.00 9.08
CA LEU A 143 47.79 18.74 8.68
C LEU A 143 46.52 17.88 8.80
N PHE A 144 46.57 16.65 8.28
CA PHE A 144 45.39 15.78 8.31
C PHE A 144 45.02 15.37 9.73
N GLU A 145 46.02 15.08 10.58
CA GLU A 145 45.83 14.81 11.99
C GLU A 145 45.27 16.03 12.74
N SER A 146 45.73 17.25 12.44
CA SER A 146 45.16 18.45 13.08
C SER A 146 43.69 18.64 12.72
N LYS A 147 43.30 18.36 11.46
CA LYS A 147 41.89 18.44 11.02
C LYS A 147 41.01 17.37 11.67
N ILE A 148 41.56 16.18 11.95
CA ILE A 148 40.88 15.17 12.78
C ILE A 148 40.62 15.72 14.20
N GLU A 149 41.62 16.32 14.84
CA GLU A 149 41.48 16.88 16.21
C GLU A 149 40.46 18.03 16.28
N GLU A 150 40.45 18.93 15.29
CA GLU A 150 39.45 19.99 15.16
C GLU A 150 38.03 19.42 15.05
N THR A 151 37.85 18.42 14.18
CA THR A 151 36.55 17.78 13.95
C THR A 151 36.06 17.05 15.20
N VAL A 152 36.95 16.37 15.92
CA VAL A 152 36.62 15.66 17.17
C VAL A 152 36.25 16.64 18.27
N THR A 153 36.94 17.78 18.36
CA THR A 153 36.61 18.84 19.33
C THR A 153 35.19 19.34 19.12
N LEU A 154 34.80 19.56 17.86
CA LEU A 154 33.43 19.94 17.51
C LEU A 154 32.42 18.84 17.86
N LEU A 155 32.66 17.60 17.42
CA LEU A 155 31.77 16.46 17.69
C LEU A 155 31.61 16.14 19.17
N ASN A 156 32.65 16.37 19.98
CA ASN A 156 32.63 16.12 21.42
C ASN A 156 31.98 17.25 22.22
N SER A 157 31.75 18.41 21.61
CA SER A 157 31.07 19.55 22.25
C SER A 157 29.59 19.23 22.48
N ASP A 158 29.05 19.69 23.61
CA ASP A 158 27.63 19.48 23.91
C ASP A 158 26.72 20.42 23.10
N GLU A 159 27.25 21.56 22.63
CA GLU A 159 26.53 22.50 21.77
C GLU A 159 26.27 21.93 20.36
N PHE A 160 27.21 21.15 19.82
CA PHE A 160 27.07 20.54 18.50
C PHE A 160 26.41 19.16 18.54
N TYR A 161 26.20 18.58 19.72
CA TYR A 161 25.61 17.25 19.84
C TYR A 161 24.14 17.27 19.42
N ALA A 162 23.76 16.41 18.47
CA ALA A 162 22.43 16.38 17.90
C ALA A 162 21.36 15.82 18.85
N GLY A 163 21.75 15.27 20.02
CA GLY A 163 20.85 14.67 20.98
C GLY A 163 20.63 13.17 20.74
N LEU A 164 19.66 12.59 21.46
CA LEU A 164 19.33 11.15 21.39
C LEU A 164 18.50 10.81 20.14
N ASN A 165 19.11 10.99 18.97
CA ASN A 165 18.59 10.59 17.66
C ASN A 165 19.69 9.90 16.84
N ASN A 166 19.36 9.47 15.62
CA ASN A 166 20.31 8.79 14.74
C ASN A 166 21.53 9.66 14.38
N HIS A 167 21.39 10.99 14.28
CA HIS A 167 22.52 11.87 14.01
C HIS A 167 23.51 11.85 15.19
N GLY A 168 23.01 11.95 16.43
CA GLY A 168 23.82 11.85 17.65
C GLY A 168 24.53 10.50 17.76
N MET A 169 23.83 9.41 17.44
CA MET A 169 24.43 8.07 17.36
C MET A 169 25.64 8.02 16.40
N PHE A 170 25.57 8.66 15.23
CA PHE A 170 26.72 8.74 14.32
C PHE A 170 27.86 9.58 14.89
N GLN A 171 27.57 10.68 15.59
CA GLN A 171 28.58 11.47 16.28
C GLN A 171 29.32 10.61 17.31
N ASP A 172 28.59 9.87 18.15
CA ASP A 172 29.19 8.99 19.16
C ASP A 172 29.94 7.81 18.54
N MET A 173 29.45 7.23 17.44
CA MET A 173 30.18 6.21 16.67
C MET A 173 31.53 6.73 16.15
N SER A 174 31.59 8.01 15.77
CA SER A 174 32.81 8.67 15.29
C SER A 174 33.77 9.00 16.43
N LEU A 175 33.25 9.38 17.60
CA LEU A 175 34.03 9.58 18.82
C LEU A 175 34.61 8.26 19.34
N LEU A 176 33.83 7.17 19.26
CA LEU A 176 34.29 5.81 19.58
C LEU A 176 35.46 5.40 18.66
N ALA A 177 35.31 5.64 17.35
CA ALA A 177 36.38 5.42 16.37
C ALA A 177 37.64 6.23 16.69
N TYR A 178 37.47 7.52 17.02
CA TYR A 178 38.59 8.38 17.43
C TYR A 178 39.30 7.84 18.68
N SER A 179 38.56 7.33 19.67
CA SER A 179 39.19 6.77 20.87
C SER A 179 40.09 5.58 20.55
N PHE A 180 39.68 4.66 19.67
CA PHE A 180 40.54 3.57 19.20
C PHE A 180 41.78 4.11 18.46
N TYR A 181 41.59 5.14 17.63
CA TYR A 181 42.69 5.77 16.90
C TYR A 181 43.72 6.42 17.84
N LYS A 182 43.26 7.21 18.83
CA LYS A 182 44.08 8.13 19.62
C LYS A 182 44.77 7.47 20.81
N TYR A 183 44.07 6.61 21.55
CA TYR A 183 44.52 6.16 22.88
C TYR A 183 44.92 4.69 22.85
N GLU A 184 46.03 4.34 23.51
CA GLU A 184 46.38 2.93 23.72
C GLU A 184 45.40 2.28 24.70
N ASP A 185 45.17 2.93 25.84
CA ASP A 185 44.19 2.54 26.87
C ASP A 185 42.86 3.26 26.64
N PHE A 186 42.27 3.04 25.47
CA PHE A 186 41.05 3.75 25.03
C PHE A 186 39.89 3.63 26.03
N SER A 187 39.78 2.52 26.76
CA SER A 187 38.72 2.27 27.75
C SER A 187 38.74 3.24 28.93
N GLU A 188 39.90 3.81 29.25
CA GLU A 188 40.06 4.81 30.32
C GLU A 188 39.80 6.24 29.82
N SER A 189 39.67 6.44 28.51
CA SER A 189 39.47 7.78 27.95
C SER A 189 38.04 8.29 28.20
N ALA A 190 37.93 9.58 28.56
CA ALA A 190 36.64 10.23 28.77
C ALA A 190 35.76 10.23 27.49
N ILE A 191 36.39 10.40 26.32
CA ILE A 191 35.68 10.40 25.03
C ILE A 191 35.08 9.02 24.73
N PHE A 192 35.82 7.93 24.99
CA PHE A 192 35.32 6.57 24.79
C PHE A 192 34.11 6.30 25.67
N ASN A 193 34.22 6.60 26.97
CA ASN A 193 33.14 6.36 27.92
C ASN A 193 31.91 7.22 27.63
N LYS A 194 32.10 8.49 27.24
CA LYS A 194 31.01 9.39 26.82
C LYS A 194 30.28 8.84 25.59
N ALA A 195 31.03 8.46 24.55
CA ALA A 195 30.48 7.92 23.32
C ALA A 195 29.74 6.59 23.55
N LEU A 196 30.36 5.63 24.24
CA LEU A 196 29.76 4.33 24.51
C LEU A 196 28.51 4.44 25.40
N GLU A 197 28.53 5.34 26.40
CA GLU A 197 27.36 5.60 27.25
C GLU A 197 26.19 6.18 26.43
N ARG A 198 26.46 7.17 25.58
CA ARG A 198 25.41 7.76 24.72
C ARG A 198 24.85 6.77 23.71
N ILE A 199 25.70 5.94 23.08
CA ILE A 199 25.27 4.82 22.22
C ILE A 199 24.36 3.87 22.99
N TYR A 200 24.80 3.45 24.18
CA TYR A 200 24.03 2.57 25.05
C TYR A 200 22.65 3.15 25.41
N ILE A 201 22.59 4.41 25.84
CA ILE A 201 21.34 5.10 26.15
C ILE A 201 20.46 5.19 24.90
N TYR A 202 21.01 5.64 23.77
CA TYR A 202 20.27 5.79 22.51
C TYR A 202 19.59 4.48 22.09
N PHE A 203 20.33 3.38 22.00
CA PHE A 203 19.77 2.09 21.57
C PHE A 203 18.69 1.56 22.53
N ARG A 204 18.84 1.74 23.84
CA ARG A 204 17.77 1.37 24.79
C ARG A 204 16.54 2.26 24.68
N GLU A 205 16.72 3.54 24.35
CA GLU A 205 15.61 4.48 24.20
C GLU A 205 14.82 4.24 22.91
N VAL A 206 15.46 3.84 21.82
CA VAL A 206 14.79 3.67 20.52
C VAL A 206 14.33 2.24 20.23
N PHE A 207 14.72 1.24 21.03
CA PHE A 207 14.22 -0.13 20.93
C PHE A 207 13.33 -0.52 22.12
N THR A 208 12.32 -1.34 21.88
CA THR A 208 11.50 -1.98 22.93
C THR A 208 12.29 -3.09 23.63
N SER A 209 11.77 -3.61 24.75
CA SER A 209 12.43 -4.74 25.43
C SER A 209 12.41 -6.04 24.61
N GLU A 210 11.53 -6.09 23.60
CA GLU A 210 11.43 -7.14 22.59
C GLU A 210 12.38 -6.95 21.40
N GLY A 211 13.21 -5.90 21.41
CA GLY A 211 14.19 -5.60 20.37
C GLY A 211 13.59 -5.03 19.09
N VAL A 212 12.39 -4.42 19.15
CA VAL A 212 11.77 -3.77 17.99
C VAL A 212 12.02 -2.27 18.03
N HIS A 213 12.31 -1.67 16.88
CA HIS A 213 12.56 -0.23 16.79
C HIS A 213 11.23 0.55 16.95
N LYS A 214 11.21 1.53 17.86
CA LYS A 214 9.99 2.26 18.30
C LYS A 214 9.38 3.18 17.24
N GLU A 215 10.04 3.40 16.12
CA GLU A 215 9.48 4.17 15.00
C GLU A 215 8.62 3.34 14.05
N HIS A 216 8.57 2.01 14.23
CA HIS A 216 7.67 1.11 13.50
C HIS A 216 7.88 1.09 11.97
N ALA A 217 9.06 1.52 11.52
CA ALA A 217 9.52 1.42 10.14
C ALA A 217 10.58 0.31 10.01
N PRO A 218 10.23 -0.89 9.50
CA PRO A 218 11.15 -1.99 9.25
C PRO A 218 12.45 -1.64 8.50
N SER A 219 12.40 -0.70 7.54
CA SER A 219 13.61 -0.24 6.83
C SER A 219 14.63 0.42 7.77
N TYR A 220 14.15 1.25 8.69
CA TYR A 220 14.96 1.92 9.71
C TYR A 220 15.40 0.97 10.81
N HIS A 221 14.59 -0.04 11.13
CA HIS A 221 14.98 -1.10 12.05
C HIS A 221 16.26 -1.82 11.59
N VAL A 222 16.30 -2.27 10.32
CA VAL A 222 17.51 -2.95 9.80
C VAL A 222 18.69 -2.00 9.60
N LEU A 223 18.43 -0.71 9.30
CA LEU A 223 19.45 0.33 9.22
C LEU A 223 20.15 0.51 10.58
N LEU A 224 19.40 0.68 11.66
CA LEU A 224 19.97 0.90 12.99
C LEU A 224 20.65 -0.36 13.55
N LEU A 225 20.10 -1.55 13.28
CA LEU A 225 20.78 -2.80 13.64
C LEU A 225 22.08 -2.99 12.85
N HIS A 226 22.16 -2.49 11.61
CA HIS A 226 23.42 -2.48 10.88
C HIS A 226 24.47 -1.59 11.56
N SER A 227 24.12 -0.36 11.94
CA SER A 227 25.00 0.53 12.71
C SER A 227 25.44 -0.12 14.04
N LEU A 228 24.49 -0.76 14.74
CA LEU A 228 24.76 -1.48 15.98
C LEU A 228 25.75 -2.64 15.76
N LYS A 229 25.57 -3.41 14.68
CA LYS A 229 26.52 -4.46 14.30
C LYS A 229 27.93 -3.92 14.10
N GLN A 230 28.06 -2.78 13.43
CA GLN A 230 29.37 -2.17 13.17
C GLN A 230 30.07 -1.78 14.49
N ILE A 231 29.33 -1.20 15.43
CA ILE A 231 29.82 -0.85 16.77
C ILE A 231 30.22 -2.12 17.54
N LEU A 232 29.35 -3.13 17.62
CA LEU A 232 29.62 -4.40 18.30
C LEU A 232 30.82 -5.14 17.71
N THR A 233 30.94 -5.16 16.38
CA THR A 233 32.08 -5.77 15.69
C THR A 233 33.38 -5.06 16.05
N SER A 234 33.35 -3.73 16.13
CA SER A 234 34.51 -2.91 16.49
C SER A 234 34.95 -3.14 17.94
N LEU A 235 34.01 -3.15 18.87
CA LEU A 235 34.26 -3.46 20.29
C LEU A 235 34.81 -4.89 20.46
N ASN A 236 34.26 -5.85 19.73
CA ASN A 236 34.75 -7.24 19.76
C ASN A 236 36.17 -7.38 19.18
N LEU A 237 36.49 -6.67 18.09
CA LEU A 237 37.87 -6.63 17.56
C LEU A 237 38.85 -5.99 18.54
N ALA A 238 38.39 -5.04 19.34
CA ALA A 238 39.15 -4.39 20.40
C ALA A 238 39.20 -5.20 21.71
N ASP A 239 38.60 -6.40 21.74
CA ASP A 239 38.48 -7.26 22.94
C ASP A 239 37.85 -6.53 24.15
N TYR A 240 36.89 -5.65 23.89
CA TYR A 240 36.20 -4.86 24.91
C TYR A 240 34.79 -5.39 25.20
N SER A 241 34.47 -5.60 26.48
CA SER A 241 33.14 -5.98 26.93
C SER A 241 32.83 -5.45 28.33
N ASP A 242 31.63 -4.91 28.52
CA ASP A 242 31.02 -4.56 29.80
C ASP A 242 29.48 -4.65 29.73
N PHE A 243 28.79 -4.25 30.80
CA PHE A 243 27.32 -4.29 30.87
C PHE A 243 26.62 -3.50 29.75
N ARG A 244 27.23 -2.41 29.24
CA ARG A 244 26.68 -1.60 28.14
C ARG A 244 26.72 -2.41 26.87
N THR A 245 27.87 -3.04 26.58
CA THR A 245 28.02 -3.90 25.41
C THR A 245 27.11 -5.13 25.45
N ASP A 246 26.87 -5.70 26.63
CA ASP A 246 25.97 -6.84 26.78
C ASP A 246 24.51 -6.45 26.52
N SER A 247 24.09 -5.27 26.99
CA SER A 247 22.77 -4.72 26.65
C SER A 247 22.62 -4.44 25.15
N LEU A 248 23.68 -3.96 24.49
CA LEU A 248 23.68 -3.73 23.04
C LEU A 248 23.60 -5.04 22.25
N LYS A 249 24.28 -6.10 22.70
CA LYS A 249 24.16 -7.45 22.11
C LYS A 249 22.74 -8.01 22.25
N ASP A 250 22.12 -7.87 23.42
CA ASP A 250 20.73 -8.32 23.66
C ASP A 250 19.72 -7.64 22.71
N ILE A 251 19.85 -6.32 22.51
CA ILE A 251 19.03 -5.58 21.53
C ILE A 251 19.25 -6.13 20.11
N PHE A 252 20.51 -6.37 19.74
CA PHE A 252 20.87 -6.88 18.41
C PHE A 252 20.29 -8.28 18.14
N GLU A 253 20.41 -9.19 19.10
CA GLU A 253 19.88 -10.56 19.02
C GLU A 253 18.35 -10.59 18.95
N LYS A 254 17.66 -9.76 19.75
CA LYS A 254 16.20 -9.65 19.69
C LYS A 254 15.71 -8.99 18.41
N GLY A 255 16.45 -8.00 17.91
CA GLY A 255 16.20 -7.36 16.62
C GLY A 255 16.26 -8.32 15.44
N GLU A 256 17.13 -9.35 15.50
CA GLU A 256 17.14 -10.44 14.52
C GLU A 256 15.80 -11.17 14.47
N ILE A 257 15.25 -11.53 15.64
CA ILE A 257 13.99 -12.27 15.76
C ILE A 257 12.85 -11.48 15.09
N TYR A 258 12.77 -10.16 15.31
CA TYR A 258 11.81 -9.30 14.64
C TYR A 258 12.09 -9.22 13.13
N THR A 259 13.34 -8.98 12.70
CA THR A 259 13.69 -8.85 11.28
C THR A 259 13.31 -10.09 10.47
N ILE A 260 13.58 -11.29 11.01
CA ILE A 260 13.16 -12.54 10.39
C ILE A 260 11.64 -12.58 10.29
N ASN A 261 10.93 -12.34 11.38
CA ASN A 261 9.49 -12.49 11.43
C ASN A 261 8.71 -11.40 10.68
N ILE A 262 9.21 -10.17 10.56
CA ILE A 262 8.52 -9.12 9.80
C ILE A 262 8.67 -9.33 8.28
N THR A 263 9.66 -10.11 7.84
CA THR A 263 9.89 -10.37 6.42
C THR A 263 8.73 -11.15 5.78
N MET A 264 8.21 -10.62 4.67
CA MET A 264 7.10 -11.19 3.92
C MET A 264 7.53 -12.41 3.08
N PRO A 265 6.59 -13.23 2.55
CA PRO A 265 6.92 -14.44 1.79
C PRO A 265 7.63 -14.20 0.44
N ASP A 266 7.68 -12.95 -0.05
CA ASP A 266 8.50 -12.57 -1.20
C ASP A 266 9.92 -12.10 -0.82
N PHE A 267 10.29 -12.27 0.46
CA PHE A 267 11.57 -11.91 1.07
C PHE A 267 11.87 -10.41 1.04
N LYS A 268 10.82 -9.60 1.11
CA LYS A 268 10.90 -8.14 1.28
C LYS A 268 10.33 -7.72 2.64
N LEU A 269 10.73 -6.54 3.08
CA LEU A 269 10.09 -5.88 4.21
C LEU A 269 8.73 -5.29 3.80
N PRO A 270 7.74 -5.27 4.71
CA PRO A 270 6.46 -4.64 4.45
C PRO A 270 6.61 -3.12 4.34
N ASN A 271 5.75 -2.48 3.54
CA ASN A 271 5.77 -1.05 3.21
C ASN A 271 5.05 -0.22 4.29
N ILE A 272 5.28 -0.51 5.57
CA ILE A 272 4.60 0.18 6.68
C ILE A 272 5.44 1.37 7.15
N SER A 273 4.76 2.45 7.55
CA SER A 273 5.43 3.69 7.96
C SER A 273 6.44 4.14 6.87
N ASP A 274 7.58 4.74 7.22
CA ASP A 274 8.58 5.15 6.21
C ASP A 274 9.45 4.00 5.66
N SER A 275 8.92 2.78 5.63
CA SER A 275 9.57 1.66 4.95
C SER A 275 9.22 1.67 3.49
N THR A 276 10.23 1.62 2.62
CA THR A 276 10.01 1.48 1.17
C THR A 276 10.20 0.03 0.75
N HIS A 277 9.41 -0.44 -0.22
CA HIS A 277 9.58 -1.76 -0.84
C HIS A 277 10.95 -2.01 -1.51
N SER A 278 11.76 -0.97 -1.67
CA SER A 278 13.12 -1.06 -2.20
C SER A 278 14.11 -1.70 -1.22
N THR A 279 13.80 -1.73 0.08
CA THR A 279 14.63 -2.39 1.10
C THR A 279 14.45 -3.90 1.02
N GLN A 280 15.20 -4.54 0.11
CA GLN A 280 15.23 -5.99 -0.06
C GLN A 280 16.28 -6.61 0.87
N ILE A 281 15.90 -7.69 1.56
CA ILE A 281 16.82 -8.50 2.40
C ILE A 281 17.38 -9.69 1.59
N ASN A 282 16.90 -9.92 0.36
CA ASN A 282 17.14 -11.14 -0.39
C ASN A 282 18.37 -11.14 -1.33
N MET A 283 18.64 -12.33 -1.86
CA MET A 283 19.79 -12.73 -2.69
C MET A 283 20.02 -11.94 -3.99
N SER A 284 19.02 -11.24 -4.54
CA SER A 284 19.15 -10.57 -5.85
C SER A 284 19.86 -9.22 -5.81
N THR A 285 20.13 -8.68 -4.62
CA THR A 285 20.98 -7.51 -4.45
C THR A 285 22.14 -7.84 -3.51
N SER A 286 23.33 -7.40 -3.86
CA SER A 286 24.55 -7.38 -3.04
C SER A 286 24.42 -6.39 -1.87
N GLY A 287 23.28 -6.42 -1.18
CA GLY A 287 22.86 -5.41 -0.22
C GLY A 287 23.62 -5.47 1.09
N VAL A 288 23.87 -4.29 1.66
CA VAL A 288 24.52 -4.04 2.95
C VAL A 288 23.97 -4.92 4.10
N TYR A 289 22.71 -5.37 4.00
CA TYR A 289 22.05 -6.17 5.02
C TYR A 289 22.13 -7.69 4.84
N ARG A 290 22.63 -8.21 3.70
CA ARG A 290 22.69 -9.67 3.45
C ARG A 290 23.40 -10.42 4.59
N ASN A 291 24.46 -9.83 5.10
CA ASN A 291 25.26 -10.41 6.19
C ASN A 291 24.98 -9.66 7.49
N LEU A 292 23.75 -9.17 7.73
CA LEU A 292 23.42 -8.48 8.98
C LEU A 292 23.49 -9.46 10.15
N PHE A 293 22.87 -10.64 10.05
CA PHE A 293 22.98 -11.68 11.06
C PHE A 293 23.62 -12.95 10.51
N ASN A 294 24.08 -13.81 11.42
CA ASN A 294 24.82 -15.03 11.08
C ASN A 294 23.99 -16.31 11.31
N SER A 295 22.75 -16.23 11.79
CA SER A 295 21.93 -17.42 12.04
C SER A 295 21.53 -18.17 10.77
N GLU A 296 21.30 -19.47 10.89
CA GLU A 296 20.78 -20.28 9.78
C GLU A 296 19.35 -19.86 9.39
N GLU A 297 18.56 -19.34 10.34
CA GLU A 297 17.26 -18.75 10.08
C GLU A 297 17.33 -17.47 9.24
N TYR A 298 18.28 -16.57 9.52
CA TYR A 298 18.48 -15.38 8.70
C TYR A 298 19.08 -15.71 7.32
N LYS A 299 19.95 -16.72 7.25
CA LYS A 299 20.45 -17.28 5.98
C LYS A 299 19.31 -17.82 5.11
N PHE A 300 18.28 -18.42 5.72
CA PHE A 300 17.06 -18.80 5.02
C PHE A 300 16.32 -17.62 4.41
N ILE A 301 16.19 -16.51 5.13
CA ILE A 301 15.57 -15.29 4.60
C ILE A 301 16.38 -14.71 3.45
N THR A 302 17.68 -14.49 3.66
CA THR A 302 18.55 -13.81 2.70
C THR A 302 18.81 -14.64 1.44
N SER A 303 18.73 -15.98 1.52
CA SER A 303 18.83 -16.87 0.37
C SER A 303 17.53 -17.00 -0.45
N GLY A 304 16.43 -16.39 0.01
CA GLY A 304 15.11 -16.58 -0.59
C GLY A 304 14.57 -17.99 -0.38
N GLY A 305 14.86 -18.59 0.78
CA GLY A 305 14.43 -19.93 1.18
C GLY A 305 15.22 -21.09 0.59
N LYS A 306 16.41 -20.83 0.02
CA LYS A 306 17.22 -21.84 -0.69
C LYS A 306 18.26 -22.52 0.19
N GLU A 307 18.80 -21.81 1.18
CA GLU A 307 19.84 -22.26 2.09
C GLU A 307 19.46 -21.90 3.53
N GLY A 308 20.04 -22.53 4.54
CA GLY A 308 19.71 -22.24 5.94
C GLY A 308 18.53 -23.04 6.46
N LYS A 309 18.03 -22.64 7.62
CA LYS A 309 16.96 -23.33 8.36
C LYS A 309 15.68 -22.51 8.33
N GLN A 310 14.56 -23.14 7.98
CA GLN A 310 13.26 -22.46 7.99
C GLN A 310 12.94 -21.97 9.42
N PRO A 311 12.62 -20.68 9.62
CA PRO A 311 12.31 -20.16 10.96
C PRO A 311 10.98 -20.69 11.50
N LEU A 312 10.99 -21.02 12.80
CA LEU A 312 9.84 -21.42 13.61
C LEU A 312 9.89 -20.70 14.97
N PRO A 313 8.73 -20.48 15.64
CA PRO A 313 7.37 -20.77 15.19
C PRO A 313 6.91 -19.86 14.04
N LEU A 314 5.85 -20.26 13.33
CA LEU A 314 5.29 -19.48 12.22
C LEU A 314 4.40 -18.30 12.65
N ILE A 315 4.04 -18.24 13.94
CA ILE A 315 3.29 -17.15 14.53
C ILE A 315 4.15 -16.56 15.64
N LYS A 316 4.39 -15.25 15.58
CA LYS A 316 5.20 -14.50 16.54
C LYS A 316 4.45 -13.24 16.98
N ASN A 317 4.38 -13.07 18.29
CA ASN A 317 3.74 -11.94 18.93
C ASN A 317 4.79 -11.03 19.56
N PHE A 318 4.58 -9.73 19.45
CA PHE A 318 5.40 -8.65 20.02
C PHE A 318 4.45 -7.63 20.67
N PRO A 319 3.76 -7.99 21.78
CA PRO A 319 2.73 -7.17 22.40
C PRO A 319 3.22 -5.80 22.88
N GLU A 320 4.44 -5.69 23.41
CA GLU A 320 5.01 -4.39 23.80
C GLU A 320 5.19 -3.52 22.56
N SER A 321 5.67 -4.11 21.47
CA SER A 321 5.97 -3.37 20.24
C SER A 321 4.73 -3.10 19.39
N GLY A 322 3.63 -3.80 19.65
CA GLY A 322 2.35 -3.65 18.95
C GLY A 322 2.23 -4.48 17.67
N TYR A 323 2.86 -5.66 17.59
CA TYR A 323 2.78 -6.53 16.42
C TYR A 323 2.29 -7.94 16.73
N LEU A 324 1.40 -8.47 15.88
CA LEU A 324 1.24 -9.91 15.71
C LEU A 324 1.54 -10.27 14.26
N ILE A 325 2.43 -11.24 14.06
CA ILE A 325 2.84 -11.70 12.74
C ILE A 325 2.58 -13.20 12.64
N ALA A 326 1.84 -13.62 11.62
CA ALA A 326 1.41 -14.99 11.43
C ALA A 326 1.62 -15.41 9.96
N ARG A 327 1.99 -16.67 9.72
CA ARG A 327 2.12 -17.23 8.36
C ARG A 327 1.87 -18.73 8.34
N ASP A 328 1.48 -19.29 7.20
CA ASP A 328 1.35 -20.75 7.00
C ASP A 328 2.65 -21.40 6.48
N GLY A 329 3.65 -20.58 6.16
CA GLY A 329 4.92 -21.00 5.60
C GLY A 329 5.69 -19.85 4.97
N TRP A 330 6.77 -20.17 4.28
CA TRP A 330 7.72 -19.20 3.73
C TRP A 330 7.82 -19.19 2.21
N LYS A 331 6.97 -19.97 1.52
CA LYS A 331 6.93 -19.95 0.06
C LYS A 331 6.25 -18.67 -0.41
N LYS A 332 6.55 -18.18 -1.61
CA LYS A 332 5.82 -17.02 -2.20
C LYS A 332 4.30 -17.25 -2.32
N THR A 333 3.84 -18.49 -2.27
CA THR A 333 2.41 -18.87 -2.30
C THR A 333 1.78 -18.94 -0.90
N SER A 334 2.57 -18.80 0.17
CA SER A 334 2.11 -18.88 1.55
C SER A 334 1.19 -17.72 1.93
N THR A 335 0.38 -17.94 2.96
CA THR A 335 -0.37 -16.90 3.66
C THR A 335 0.57 -16.20 4.64
N TYR A 336 0.54 -14.87 4.67
CA TYR A 336 1.19 -14.05 5.68
C TYR A 336 0.24 -12.96 6.13
N PHE A 337 0.17 -12.75 7.44
CA PHE A 337 -0.65 -11.77 8.12
C PHE A 337 0.21 -10.97 9.09
N LEU A 338 0.00 -9.67 9.10
CA LEU A 338 0.66 -8.74 10.01
C LEU A 338 -0.38 -7.77 10.57
N PHE A 339 -0.47 -7.66 11.88
CA PHE A 339 -1.29 -6.68 12.60
C PHE A 339 -0.42 -5.62 13.29
N LEU A 340 -0.93 -4.39 13.35
CA LEU A 340 -0.23 -3.21 13.87
C LEU A 340 -1.09 -2.49 14.91
N ALA A 341 -0.63 -2.43 16.15
CA ALA A 341 -1.19 -1.60 17.21
C ALA A 341 -0.05 -0.87 17.94
N SER A 342 0.70 -0.10 17.17
CA SER A 342 2.02 0.39 17.56
C SER A 342 2.09 1.91 17.45
N TYR A 343 2.32 2.64 18.55
CA TYR A 343 2.58 4.10 18.51
C TYR A 343 3.52 4.51 19.64
N HIS A 344 4.84 4.38 19.42
CA HIS A 344 5.85 4.62 20.46
C HIS A 344 6.70 5.87 20.22
N MET A 345 6.91 6.22 18.95
CA MET A 345 7.62 7.41 18.47
C MET A 345 6.88 7.96 17.25
N HIS A 346 7.20 9.20 16.85
CA HIS A 346 6.40 9.95 15.88
C HIS A 346 7.14 10.32 14.59
N TYR A 347 8.46 10.14 14.50
CA TYR A 347 9.26 10.71 13.41
C TYR A 347 8.91 10.08 12.06
N HIS A 348 9.08 8.76 11.93
CA HIS A 348 8.80 7.98 10.71
C HIS A 348 7.45 7.26 10.69
N LYS A 349 6.61 7.52 11.71
CA LYS A 349 5.34 6.82 11.92
C LYS A 349 4.17 7.48 11.17
N HIS A 350 3.34 6.64 10.55
CA HIS A 350 2.07 7.03 9.93
C HIS A 350 0.91 6.91 10.93
N THR A 351 -0.30 7.29 10.54
CA THR A 351 -1.53 7.04 11.32
C THR A 351 -2.18 5.72 10.93
N ASP A 352 -1.40 4.65 10.92
CA ASP A 352 -1.77 3.28 10.55
C ASP A 352 -2.22 2.41 11.74
N ASP A 353 -2.67 3.03 12.83
CA ASP A 353 -3.03 2.33 14.08
C ASP A 353 -4.19 1.34 13.85
N LEU A 354 -4.05 0.11 14.37
CA LEU A 354 -4.97 -1.02 14.21
C LEU A 354 -5.12 -1.52 12.74
N SER A 355 -4.19 -1.12 11.87
CA SER A 355 -4.11 -1.62 10.49
C SER A 355 -3.55 -3.05 10.43
N PHE A 356 -3.64 -3.65 9.25
CA PHE A 356 -3.08 -4.96 8.98
C PHE A 356 -2.66 -5.11 7.51
N ILE A 357 -1.77 -6.08 7.26
CA ILE A 357 -1.37 -6.55 5.93
C ILE A 357 -1.74 -8.03 5.81
N LEU A 358 -2.28 -8.42 4.65
CA LEU A 358 -2.56 -9.81 4.32
C LEU A 358 -2.04 -10.15 2.91
N TYR A 359 -1.28 -11.23 2.84
CA TYR A 359 -0.61 -11.72 1.65
C TYR A 359 -1.00 -13.18 1.42
N LYS A 360 -1.33 -13.54 0.19
CA LYS A 360 -1.50 -14.92 -0.28
C LYS A 360 -1.17 -14.99 -1.77
N ASN A 361 -0.05 -15.63 -2.11
CA ASN A 361 0.43 -15.65 -3.50
C ASN A 361 0.58 -14.22 -4.11
N GLY A 362 1.04 -13.30 -3.27
CA GLY A 362 1.09 -11.86 -3.53
C GLY A 362 0.33 -11.06 -2.46
N PRO A 363 0.63 -9.75 -2.35
CA PRO A 363 -0.09 -8.86 -1.44
C PRO A 363 -1.55 -8.69 -1.85
N ILE A 364 -2.47 -8.82 -0.89
CA ILE A 364 -3.92 -8.62 -1.07
C ILE A 364 -4.35 -7.33 -0.37
N PHE A 365 -4.25 -7.31 0.96
CA PHE A 365 -4.45 -6.11 1.77
C PHE A 365 -3.09 -5.54 2.14
N ILE A 366 -2.93 -4.24 1.93
CA ILE A 366 -1.62 -3.58 1.97
C ILE A 366 -1.63 -2.36 2.90
N ASP A 367 -0.43 -1.86 3.17
CA ASP A 367 -0.25 -0.45 3.51
C ASP A 367 0.02 0.34 2.22
N SER A 368 -0.44 1.59 2.14
CA SER A 368 -0.17 2.45 0.99
C SER A 368 1.31 2.83 0.89
N GLY A 369 2.02 2.88 2.02
CA GLY A 369 3.43 3.23 2.12
C GLY A 369 3.73 4.73 1.98
N PRO A 370 5.02 5.10 2.07
CA PRO A 370 5.44 6.49 2.14
C PRO A 370 5.52 7.13 0.75
N HIS A 371 5.14 8.41 0.65
CA HIS A 371 5.25 9.20 -0.59
C HIS A 371 6.53 10.03 -0.66
N ASN A 372 6.72 11.02 0.21
CA ASN A 372 7.96 11.80 0.38
C ASN A 372 7.96 12.49 1.77
N TYR A 373 8.95 13.34 2.05
CA TYR A 373 9.10 14.03 3.35
C TYR A 373 8.56 15.47 3.37
N ASN A 374 7.90 15.92 2.30
CA ASN A 374 7.21 17.21 2.25
C ASN A 374 5.75 17.02 2.71
N TYR A 375 5.52 17.06 4.02
CA TYR A 375 4.21 16.81 4.64
C TYR A 375 3.09 17.81 4.27
N LYS A 376 3.39 18.86 3.50
CA LYS A 376 2.39 19.81 2.98
C LYS A 376 1.87 19.43 1.59
N GLU A 377 2.52 18.48 0.93
CA GLU A 377 2.12 18.01 -0.39
C GLU A 377 0.94 17.03 -0.25
N PRO A 378 -0.13 17.15 -1.07
CA PRO A 378 -1.38 16.41 -0.84
C PRO A 378 -1.24 14.89 -0.79
N PHE A 379 -0.41 14.28 -1.65
CA PHE A 379 -0.21 12.83 -1.61
C PHE A 379 0.59 12.41 -0.39
N THR A 380 1.55 13.21 0.07
CA THR A 380 2.22 12.97 1.34
C THR A 380 1.28 13.14 2.53
N GLU A 381 0.42 14.15 2.56
CA GLU A 381 -0.60 14.27 3.62
C GLU A 381 -1.50 13.02 3.65
N TYR A 382 -1.94 12.55 2.47
CA TYR A 382 -2.70 11.30 2.34
C TYR A 382 -1.94 10.10 2.88
N ALA A 383 -0.70 9.87 2.41
CA ALA A 383 0.11 8.71 2.74
C ALA A 383 0.33 8.54 4.26
N TYR A 384 0.42 9.64 5.01
CA TYR A 384 0.62 9.62 6.46
C TYR A 384 -0.70 9.67 7.25
N SER A 385 -1.84 9.78 6.58
CA SER A 385 -3.18 9.87 7.18
C SER A 385 -3.88 8.50 7.24
N GLN A 386 -4.88 8.38 8.11
CA GLN A 386 -5.70 7.17 8.24
C GLN A 386 -6.40 6.75 6.94
N PHE A 387 -6.59 7.67 5.98
CA PHE A 387 -7.20 7.37 4.68
C PHE A 387 -6.36 6.44 3.81
N ALA A 388 -5.06 6.31 4.10
CA ALA A 388 -4.12 5.46 3.40
C ALA A 388 -3.92 4.08 4.07
N HIS A 389 -4.64 3.78 5.15
CA HIS A 389 -4.47 2.56 5.94
C HIS A 389 -5.79 1.81 6.14
N SER A 390 -5.71 0.55 6.55
CA SER A 390 -6.89 -0.28 6.79
C SER A 390 -7.39 -0.05 8.23
N THR A 391 -8.00 1.09 8.53
CA THR A 391 -8.39 1.47 9.90
C THR A 391 -9.67 2.31 9.93
N LEU A 392 -10.06 2.83 11.10
CA LEU A 392 -11.23 3.65 11.33
C LEU A 392 -10.98 5.13 11.00
N ILE A 393 -11.95 5.78 10.38
CA ILE A 393 -12.11 7.23 10.27
C ILE A 393 -13.35 7.65 11.05
N VAL A 394 -13.24 8.75 11.80
CA VAL A 394 -14.35 9.36 12.52
C VAL A 394 -14.66 10.74 11.92
N ASN A 395 -15.91 10.97 11.54
CA ASN A 395 -16.40 12.24 10.96
C ASN A 395 -15.58 12.73 9.76
N ASN A 396 -15.13 11.80 8.90
CA ASN A 396 -14.32 12.11 7.72
C ASN A 396 -13.02 12.88 8.03
N ASN A 397 -12.48 12.72 9.24
CA ASN A 397 -11.23 13.33 9.69
C ASN A 397 -10.24 12.23 10.13
N SER A 398 -8.99 12.37 9.67
CA SER A 398 -7.88 11.56 10.17
C SER A 398 -7.43 12.10 11.54
N LEU A 399 -6.96 11.19 12.41
CA LEU A 399 -6.12 11.57 13.54
C LEU A 399 -4.91 12.38 13.06
N PRO A 400 -4.38 13.30 13.89
CA PRO A 400 -3.13 13.98 13.59
C PRO A 400 -1.98 12.98 13.51
N ARG A 401 -1.01 13.22 12.63
CA ARG A 401 0.21 12.40 12.52
C ARG A 401 0.95 12.30 13.86
N THR A 402 1.00 13.41 14.59
CA THR A 402 1.73 13.54 15.85
C THR A 402 0.87 14.21 16.91
N ASP A 403 0.66 13.51 18.03
CA ASP A 403 -0.07 14.02 19.21
C ASP A 403 0.52 13.55 20.55
N TYR A 404 1.63 12.81 20.52
CA TYR A 404 2.36 12.30 21.68
C TYR A 404 1.57 11.37 22.61
N LYS A 405 0.41 10.85 22.17
CA LYS A 405 -0.43 9.89 22.91
C LYS A 405 0.09 8.45 22.83
N PHE A 406 1.39 8.24 23.09
CA PHE A 406 2.08 6.96 22.83
C PHE A 406 1.56 5.75 23.63
N LYS A 407 0.77 5.98 24.68
CA LYS A 407 0.17 4.90 25.50
C LYS A 407 -1.27 4.57 25.13
N GLU A 408 -1.85 5.31 24.18
CA GLU A 408 -3.26 5.19 23.81
C GLU A 408 -3.49 4.19 22.65
N VAL A 409 -2.42 3.57 22.14
CA VAL A 409 -2.50 2.50 21.13
C VAL A 409 -1.67 1.32 21.60
N TYR A 410 -2.30 0.16 21.76
CA TYR A 410 -1.64 -1.05 22.28
C TYR A 410 -2.41 -2.32 21.91
N ILE A 411 -1.73 -3.47 21.98
CA ILE A 411 -2.37 -4.78 21.96
C ILE A 411 -2.98 -5.04 23.34
N SER A 412 -4.31 -5.18 23.42
CA SER A 412 -5.05 -5.43 24.67
C SER A 412 -5.17 -6.92 25.00
N ASP A 413 -5.25 -7.77 23.98
CA ASP A 413 -5.30 -9.23 24.12
C ASP A 413 -4.68 -9.92 22.90
N SER A 414 -4.09 -11.09 23.10
CA SER A 414 -3.58 -11.90 21.99
C SER A 414 -3.45 -13.37 22.40
N GLN A 415 -3.85 -14.26 21.48
CA GLN A 415 -3.81 -15.71 21.66
C GLN A 415 -3.22 -16.34 20.40
N VAL A 416 -2.35 -17.32 20.58
CA VAL A 416 -1.68 -18.05 19.50
C VAL A 416 -1.78 -19.54 19.78
N ASP A 417 -2.31 -20.28 18.81
CA ASP A 417 -2.31 -21.75 18.81
C ASP A 417 -1.51 -22.24 17.60
N THR A 418 -0.23 -22.52 17.87
CA THR A 418 0.69 -23.02 16.84
C THR A 418 0.39 -24.45 16.38
N ALA A 419 -0.37 -25.24 17.14
CA ALA A 419 -0.72 -26.61 16.75
C ALA A 419 -1.81 -26.62 15.68
N ASN A 420 -2.74 -25.66 15.75
CA ASN A 420 -3.84 -25.50 14.81
C ASN A 420 -3.64 -24.35 13.81
N ASN A 421 -2.45 -23.73 13.77
CA ASN A 421 -2.15 -22.55 12.94
C ASN A 421 -3.20 -21.43 13.06
N THR A 422 -3.68 -21.17 14.28
CA THR A 422 -4.67 -20.13 14.55
C THR A 422 -4.14 -19.05 15.48
N PHE A 423 -4.72 -17.86 15.37
CA PHE A 423 -4.44 -16.75 16.27
C PHE A 423 -5.67 -15.87 16.49
N SER A 424 -5.64 -15.07 17.55
CA SER A 424 -6.51 -13.93 17.80
C SER A 424 -5.66 -12.78 18.35
N VAL A 425 -5.87 -11.56 17.87
CA VAL A 425 -5.24 -10.35 18.39
C VAL A 425 -6.27 -9.24 18.51
N GLU A 426 -6.26 -8.55 19.63
CA GLU A 426 -7.08 -7.37 19.88
C GLU A 426 -6.16 -6.18 20.13
N GLY A 427 -6.39 -5.10 19.39
CA GLY A 427 -5.75 -3.82 19.64
C GLY A 427 -6.78 -2.75 20.00
N THR A 428 -6.34 -1.80 20.80
CA THR A 428 -7.13 -0.65 21.25
C THR A 428 -6.48 0.64 20.78
N ASN A 429 -7.28 1.59 20.31
CA ASN A 429 -6.90 2.95 19.96
C ASN A 429 -7.82 3.96 20.64
N LYS A 430 -7.28 4.70 21.59
CA LYS A 430 -7.92 5.75 22.40
C LYS A 430 -7.46 7.17 22.02
N ARG A 431 -6.80 7.32 20.87
CA ARG A 431 -6.26 8.62 20.44
C ARG A 431 -7.37 9.62 20.08
N TYR A 432 -8.52 9.13 19.60
CA TYR A 432 -9.67 9.97 19.29
C TYR A 432 -10.18 10.70 20.53
N LYS A 433 -10.83 11.84 20.30
CA LYS A 433 -11.60 12.50 21.36
C LYS A 433 -12.92 11.75 21.52
N ASN A 434 -13.29 11.42 22.76
CA ASN A 434 -14.59 10.83 23.12
C ASN A 434 -14.94 9.51 22.41
N THR A 435 -13.98 8.88 21.73
CA THR A 435 -14.19 7.68 20.93
C THR A 435 -13.04 6.72 21.19
N GLU A 436 -13.36 5.45 21.37
CA GLU A 436 -12.43 4.35 21.51
C GLU A 436 -12.69 3.35 20.38
N HIS A 437 -11.63 2.97 19.69
CA HIS A 437 -11.68 1.94 18.65
C HIS A 437 -10.96 0.70 19.14
N ILE A 438 -11.68 -0.42 19.19
CA ILE A 438 -11.13 -1.74 19.52
C ILE A 438 -11.31 -2.61 18.29
N ARG A 439 -10.22 -3.20 17.81
CA ARG A 439 -10.24 -4.13 16.69
C ARG A 439 -9.72 -5.48 17.15
N ARG A 440 -10.52 -6.52 16.96
CA ARG A 440 -10.10 -7.91 17.13
C ARG A 440 -10.01 -8.60 15.79
N ILE A 441 -8.87 -9.22 15.49
CA ILE A 441 -8.69 -10.07 14.31
C ILE A 441 -8.33 -11.48 14.77
N SER A 442 -9.10 -12.47 14.31
CA SER A 442 -8.75 -13.89 14.44
C SER A 442 -8.53 -14.51 13.08
N GLY A 443 -7.59 -15.44 12.98
CA GLY A 443 -7.23 -16.11 11.73
C GLY A 443 -7.06 -17.61 11.92
N ASP A 444 -7.58 -18.38 10.97
CA ASP A 444 -7.30 -19.80 10.73
C ASP A 444 -6.53 -19.89 9.41
N LEU A 445 -5.21 -20.05 9.52
CA LEU A 445 -4.31 -19.97 8.36
C LEU A 445 -4.47 -21.18 7.43
N ASP A 446 -4.84 -22.34 7.96
CA ASP A 446 -5.04 -23.56 7.18
C ASP A 446 -6.32 -23.47 6.34
N LYS A 447 -7.37 -22.84 6.88
CA LYS A 447 -8.62 -22.57 6.15
C LYS A 447 -8.60 -21.28 5.35
N GLY A 448 -7.59 -20.43 5.52
CA GLY A 448 -7.53 -19.11 4.88
C GLY A 448 -8.72 -18.23 5.25
N ASN A 449 -9.17 -18.29 6.52
CA ASN A 449 -10.31 -17.53 7.03
C ASN A 449 -9.84 -16.55 8.09
N PHE A 450 -10.29 -15.30 8.01
CA PHE A 450 -10.02 -14.26 9.01
C PHE A 450 -11.31 -13.57 9.40
N LYS A 451 -11.50 -13.33 10.69
CA LYS A 451 -12.63 -12.58 11.23
C LYS A 451 -12.11 -11.32 11.89
N ILE A 452 -12.70 -10.19 11.53
CA ILE A 452 -12.36 -8.86 12.03
C ILE A 452 -13.61 -8.32 12.69
N THR A 453 -13.51 -7.96 13.97
CA THR A 453 -14.56 -7.28 14.71
C THR A 453 -14.05 -5.91 15.11
N ASP A 454 -14.66 -4.88 14.56
CA ASP A 454 -14.45 -3.48 14.95
C ASP A 454 -15.54 -3.07 15.94
N LYS A 455 -15.15 -2.82 17.19
CA LYS A 455 -15.99 -2.21 18.22
C LYS A 455 -15.61 -0.76 18.40
N ILE A 456 -16.59 0.12 18.35
CA ILE A 456 -16.41 1.56 18.46
C ILE A 456 -17.29 2.05 19.58
N HIS A 457 -16.68 2.49 20.68
CA HIS A 457 -17.39 3.11 21.79
C HIS A 457 -17.26 4.62 21.67
N SER A 458 -18.37 5.36 21.78
CA SER A 458 -18.34 6.82 21.74
C SER A 458 -19.41 7.45 22.61
N SER A 459 -19.12 8.60 23.19
CA SER A 459 -20.16 9.44 23.81
C SER A 459 -20.86 10.37 22.81
N ASP A 460 -20.32 10.47 21.59
CA ASP A 460 -20.77 11.42 20.58
C ASP A 460 -21.46 10.68 19.42
N SER A 461 -22.43 11.34 18.77
CA SER A 461 -22.98 10.85 17.51
C SER A 461 -21.99 11.11 16.38
N ASN A 462 -21.61 10.07 15.65
CA ASN A 462 -20.52 10.14 14.67
C ASN A 462 -20.84 9.41 13.38
N GLN A 463 -20.20 9.86 12.31
CA GLN A 463 -20.02 9.08 11.10
C GLN A 463 -18.74 8.23 11.24
N TYR A 464 -18.84 6.95 10.90
CA TYR A 464 -17.70 6.04 10.86
C TYR A 464 -17.43 5.58 9.44
N LYS A 465 -16.14 5.49 9.09
CA LYS A 465 -15.67 4.76 7.91
C LYS A 465 -14.61 3.75 8.33
N VAL A 466 -14.88 2.47 8.16
CA VAL A 466 -13.86 1.43 8.26
C VAL A 466 -13.29 1.18 6.88
N LEU A 467 -11.99 1.40 6.74
CA LEU A 467 -11.28 1.31 5.48
C LEU A 467 -10.52 -0.01 5.37
N PHE A 468 -10.43 -0.55 4.16
CA PHE A 468 -9.54 -1.65 3.80
C PHE A 468 -8.79 -1.31 2.51
N GLN A 469 -7.47 -1.26 2.58
CA GLN A 469 -6.61 -0.95 1.44
C GLN A 469 -6.25 -2.24 0.71
N ILE A 470 -6.66 -2.33 -0.55
CA ILE A 470 -6.47 -3.47 -1.43
C ILE A 470 -5.44 -3.08 -2.50
N ASN A 471 -4.53 -4.01 -2.77
CA ASN A 471 -3.46 -3.80 -3.74
C ASN A 471 -4.03 -3.37 -5.11
N GLY A 472 -3.43 -2.35 -5.72
CA GLY A 472 -3.86 -1.80 -7.01
C GLY A 472 -3.68 -2.71 -8.23
N ASP A 473 -2.97 -3.83 -8.09
CA ASP A 473 -2.91 -4.87 -9.13
C ASP A 473 -4.09 -5.86 -9.05
N LEU A 474 -5.04 -5.63 -8.14
CA LEU A 474 -6.22 -6.46 -7.93
C LEU A 474 -7.49 -5.70 -8.28
N ASP A 475 -8.42 -6.42 -8.90
CA ASP A 475 -9.74 -5.91 -9.24
C ASP A 475 -10.74 -6.21 -8.13
N VAL A 476 -11.64 -5.26 -7.86
CA VAL A 476 -12.66 -5.38 -6.81
C VAL A 476 -14.04 -5.29 -7.44
N LEU A 477 -14.86 -6.33 -7.25
CA LEU A 477 -16.26 -6.35 -7.66
C LEU A 477 -17.17 -6.51 -6.44
N LEU A 478 -18.07 -5.56 -6.26
CA LEU A 478 -19.00 -5.53 -5.13
C LEU A 478 -20.31 -6.23 -5.47
N ASN A 479 -20.82 -6.97 -4.48
CA ASN A 479 -22.17 -7.52 -4.51
C ASN A 479 -22.77 -7.54 -3.10
N GLY A 480 -23.61 -6.56 -2.83
CA GLY A 480 -24.13 -6.18 -1.53
C GLY A 480 -23.01 -5.79 -0.58
N ASN A 481 -22.93 -6.56 0.51
CA ASN A 481 -21.92 -6.46 1.55
C ASN A 481 -20.66 -7.30 1.28
N ILE A 482 -20.53 -7.90 0.10
CA ILE A 482 -19.40 -8.77 -0.27
C ILE A 482 -18.56 -8.12 -1.37
N ALA A 483 -17.28 -7.93 -1.11
CA ALA A 483 -16.26 -7.59 -2.10
C ALA A 483 -15.54 -8.85 -2.58
N SER A 484 -15.67 -9.19 -3.86
CA SER A 484 -14.86 -10.21 -4.53
C SER A 484 -13.60 -9.57 -5.10
N ILE A 485 -12.43 -10.13 -4.77
CA ILE A 485 -11.12 -9.60 -5.18
C ILE A 485 -10.47 -10.57 -6.16
N PHE A 486 -10.03 -10.05 -7.32
CA PHE A 486 -9.49 -10.84 -8.41
C PHE A 486 -8.06 -10.43 -8.78
N LYS A 487 -7.27 -11.42 -9.20
CA LYS A 487 -5.95 -11.24 -9.80
C LYS A 487 -5.94 -11.96 -11.15
N ASN A 488 -5.82 -11.21 -12.25
CA ASN A 488 -5.91 -11.76 -13.61
C ASN A 488 -7.13 -12.70 -13.77
N ASN A 489 -8.33 -12.20 -13.46
CA ASN A 489 -9.62 -12.92 -13.53
C ASN A 489 -9.80 -14.10 -12.55
N ALA A 490 -8.75 -14.53 -11.84
CA ALA A 490 -8.84 -15.53 -10.79
C ALA A 490 -9.19 -14.86 -9.46
N LYS A 491 -10.24 -15.34 -8.79
CA LYS A 491 -10.61 -14.86 -7.46
C LYS A 491 -9.55 -15.28 -6.44
N VAL A 492 -9.04 -14.31 -5.67
CA VAL A 492 -7.98 -14.53 -4.67
C VAL A 492 -8.43 -14.25 -3.24
N ALA A 493 -9.49 -13.46 -3.06
CA ALA A 493 -10.09 -13.20 -1.76
C ALA A 493 -11.56 -12.76 -1.88
N GLU A 494 -12.29 -12.92 -0.80
CA GLU A 494 -13.56 -12.26 -0.55
C GLU A 494 -13.52 -11.58 0.81
N LEU A 495 -14.10 -10.38 0.90
CA LEU A 495 -14.38 -9.70 2.16
C LEU A 495 -15.89 -9.49 2.26
N GLU A 496 -16.50 -9.95 3.35
CA GLU A 496 -17.93 -9.81 3.61
C GLU A 496 -18.18 -9.11 4.95
N VAL A 497 -19.04 -8.08 4.95
CA VAL A 497 -19.56 -7.49 6.19
C VAL A 497 -20.77 -8.30 6.65
N ASN A 498 -20.55 -9.30 7.52
CA ASN A 498 -21.56 -10.31 7.83
C ASN A 498 -22.54 -9.86 8.93
N HIS A 499 -22.15 -8.90 9.78
CA HIS A 499 -23.00 -8.34 10.82
C HIS A 499 -22.60 -6.90 11.13
N HIS A 500 -23.58 -6.08 11.50
CA HIS A 500 -23.37 -4.78 12.12
C HIS A 500 -24.46 -4.50 13.15
N SER A 501 -24.12 -3.74 14.18
CA SER A 501 -25.06 -3.20 15.16
C SER A 501 -24.67 -1.78 15.56
N GLY A 502 -25.64 -1.00 16.03
CA GLY A 502 -25.45 0.42 16.38
C GLY A 502 -25.38 1.38 15.19
N LEU A 503 -25.06 0.90 13.98
CA LEU A 503 -25.05 1.71 12.76
C LEU A 503 -26.43 1.85 12.11
N SER A 504 -26.80 3.08 11.76
CA SER A 504 -27.87 3.38 10.81
C SER A 504 -27.30 3.45 9.39
N GLU A 505 -28.00 2.85 8.42
CA GLU A 505 -27.73 2.94 6.98
C GLU A 505 -26.28 2.61 6.58
N MET A 506 -25.87 1.35 6.77
CA MET A 506 -24.54 0.88 6.36
C MET A 506 -24.40 0.85 4.83
N LYS A 507 -23.34 1.48 4.31
CA LYS A 507 -22.95 1.47 2.89
C LYS A 507 -21.60 0.80 2.72
N VAL A 508 -21.45 0.02 1.65
CA VAL A 508 -20.19 -0.59 1.25
C VAL A 508 -19.89 -0.17 -0.18
N TYR A 509 -18.74 0.47 -0.39
CA TYR A 509 -18.32 0.92 -1.72
C TYR A 509 -16.80 0.88 -1.87
N ASN A 510 -16.34 0.85 -3.12
CA ASN A 510 -14.92 0.86 -3.46
C ASN A 510 -14.53 2.21 -4.07
N VAL A 511 -13.39 2.74 -3.68
CA VAL A 511 -12.81 3.99 -4.19
C VAL A 511 -11.45 3.69 -4.80
N SER A 512 -11.22 4.16 -6.03
CA SER A 512 -9.92 4.06 -6.70
C SER A 512 -9.57 5.38 -7.37
N GLY A 513 -8.35 5.89 -7.14
CA GLY A 513 -7.84 7.08 -7.80
C GLY A 513 -8.55 8.41 -7.45
N GLN A 514 -9.31 8.48 -6.35
CA GLN A 514 -10.07 9.69 -6.00
C GLN A 514 -9.15 10.80 -5.46
N LYS A 515 -9.29 12.03 -5.95
CA LYS A 515 -8.56 13.21 -5.45
C LYS A 515 -9.40 14.15 -4.56
N HIS A 516 -10.71 14.21 -4.81
CA HIS A 516 -11.65 15.10 -4.11
C HIS A 516 -12.88 14.32 -3.61
N PRO A 517 -13.49 14.71 -2.48
CA PRO A 517 -13.07 15.79 -1.57
C PRO A 517 -11.84 15.43 -0.73
N LYS A 518 -11.47 14.15 -0.69
CA LYS A 518 -10.26 13.62 -0.06
C LYS A 518 -9.58 12.63 -0.99
N ILE A 519 -8.25 12.58 -0.92
CA ILE A 519 -7.47 11.60 -1.67
C ILE A 519 -7.71 10.21 -1.07
N MET A 520 -8.04 9.23 -1.91
CA MET A 520 -8.27 7.82 -1.53
C MET A 520 -7.97 6.90 -2.73
N GLY A 521 -7.64 5.63 -2.47
CA GLY A 521 -7.37 4.65 -3.52
C GLY A 521 -6.05 4.91 -4.26
N TYR A 522 -4.98 5.23 -3.52
CA TYR A 522 -3.61 5.29 -4.03
C TYR A 522 -2.66 4.43 -3.18
N GLN A 523 -1.56 4.00 -3.78
CA GLN A 523 -0.44 3.31 -3.12
C GLN A 523 0.90 3.84 -3.67
N PHE A 524 1.96 3.70 -2.88
CA PHE A 524 3.29 4.25 -3.15
C PHE A 524 4.34 3.13 -3.04
N LEU A 525 4.65 2.50 -4.19
CA LEU A 525 5.69 1.46 -4.26
C LEU A 525 7.11 2.06 -4.27
N LYS A 526 7.21 3.33 -4.69
CA LYS A 526 8.42 4.16 -4.66
C LYS A 526 8.07 5.59 -4.26
N ILE A 527 9.06 6.30 -3.75
CA ILE A 527 8.99 7.73 -3.43
C ILE A 527 8.52 8.49 -4.68
N GLU A 528 7.57 9.41 -4.50
CA GLU A 528 7.05 10.30 -5.56
C GLU A 528 6.37 9.60 -6.77
N GLU A 529 6.03 8.31 -6.66
CA GLU A 529 5.33 7.56 -7.73
C GLU A 529 3.92 7.08 -7.24
N PRO A 530 2.89 7.94 -7.25
CA PRO A 530 1.52 7.51 -6.91
C PRO A 530 0.99 6.53 -7.94
N LYS A 531 0.52 5.37 -7.49
CA LYS A 531 -0.19 4.38 -8.30
C LYS A 531 -1.61 4.22 -7.76
N HIS A 532 -2.59 4.00 -8.63
CA HIS A 532 -3.94 3.67 -8.18
C HIS A 532 -3.93 2.40 -7.33
N SER A 533 -4.76 2.40 -6.28
CA SER A 533 -5.11 1.24 -5.47
C SER A 533 -6.63 1.21 -5.29
N ASN A 534 -7.11 0.26 -4.50
CA ASN A 534 -8.53 0.16 -4.15
C ASN A 534 -8.68 0.38 -2.65
N THR A 535 -9.55 1.30 -2.25
CA THR A 535 -9.96 1.46 -0.85
C THR A 535 -11.41 1.01 -0.73
N LEU A 536 -11.62 -0.15 -0.13
CA LEU A 536 -12.96 -0.59 0.26
C LEU A 536 -13.38 0.18 1.52
N VAL A 537 -14.57 0.75 1.48
CA VAL A 537 -15.12 1.61 2.54
C VAL A 537 -16.41 0.99 3.06
N ILE A 538 -16.46 0.75 4.36
CA ILE A 538 -17.70 0.50 5.10
C ILE A 538 -18.05 1.79 5.82
N GLU A 539 -19.17 2.42 5.46
CA GLU A 539 -19.60 3.71 6.01
C GLU A 539 -20.94 3.56 6.72
N GLY A 540 -21.10 4.21 7.87
CA GLY A 540 -22.36 4.25 8.59
C GLY A 540 -22.39 5.37 9.62
N TYR A 541 -23.58 5.71 10.11
CA TYR A 541 -23.76 6.68 11.19
C TYR A 541 -24.14 5.94 12.47
N ASN A 542 -23.58 6.37 13.60
CA ASN A 542 -23.98 5.87 14.91
C ASN A 542 -24.46 7.02 15.79
N ASN A 543 -25.66 6.87 16.33
CA ASN A 543 -26.22 7.77 17.34
C ASN A 543 -26.24 7.15 18.76
N ASN A 544 -25.83 5.89 18.88
CA ASN A 544 -25.73 5.13 20.11
C ASN A 544 -24.31 5.18 20.69
N SER A 545 -24.15 4.66 21.91
CA SER A 545 -22.85 4.63 22.58
C SER A 545 -21.86 3.60 22.02
N GLU A 546 -22.34 2.64 21.23
CA GLU A 546 -21.55 1.54 20.69
C GLU A 546 -21.97 1.23 19.26
N ALA A 547 -20.99 0.95 18.40
CA ALA A 547 -21.17 0.29 17.11
C ALA A 547 -20.26 -0.93 17.04
N VAL A 548 -20.77 -1.99 16.41
CA VAL A 548 -20.00 -3.20 16.12
C VAL A 548 -20.12 -3.51 14.63
N ILE A 549 -19.00 -3.81 13.99
CA ILE A 549 -18.93 -4.23 12.59
C ILE A 549 -18.11 -5.52 12.55
N ASP A 550 -18.75 -6.61 12.11
CA ASP A 550 -18.08 -7.87 11.87
C ASP A 550 -17.84 -8.07 10.38
N THR A 551 -16.59 -8.34 10.05
CA THR A 551 -16.10 -8.57 8.70
C THR A 551 -15.40 -9.93 8.63
N GLU A 552 -15.61 -10.66 7.56
CA GLU A 552 -14.96 -11.95 7.31
C GLU A 552 -14.19 -11.88 5.99
N ILE A 553 -12.91 -12.26 6.03
CA ILE A 553 -12.06 -12.43 4.86
C ILE A 553 -11.88 -13.92 4.59
N ARG A 554 -12.13 -14.34 3.35
CA ARG A 554 -11.93 -15.71 2.87
C ARG A 554 -10.92 -15.71 1.75
N LEU A 555 -9.92 -16.58 1.82
CA LEU A 555 -8.93 -16.80 0.76
C LEU A 555 -9.22 -18.06 -0.07
N GLN A 556 -10.18 -18.86 0.38
CA GLN A 556 -10.69 -20.07 -0.26
C GLN A 556 -12.15 -20.28 0.19
N GLU A 557 -12.83 -21.29 -0.36
CA GLU A 557 -14.25 -21.58 -0.02
C GLU A 557 -15.17 -20.36 -0.20
N PHE A 558 -14.97 -19.65 -1.31
CA PHE A 558 -15.70 -18.42 -1.64
C PHE A 558 -17.22 -18.63 -1.69
N LYS A 559 -17.95 -17.65 -1.14
CA LYS A 559 -19.41 -17.61 -1.13
C LYS A 559 -19.93 -17.26 -2.51
N ILE A 560 -19.37 -16.23 -3.16
CA ILE A 560 -19.66 -15.91 -4.57
C ILE A 560 -18.92 -16.89 -5.47
N LYS A 561 -19.66 -17.66 -6.25
CA LYS A 561 -19.16 -18.53 -7.31
C LYS A 561 -19.19 -17.80 -8.65
N GLY A 562 -18.47 -18.33 -9.63
CA GLY A 562 -18.34 -17.72 -10.96
C GLY A 562 -16.98 -17.08 -11.19
N THR A 563 -16.62 -16.98 -12.45
CA THR A 563 -15.36 -16.40 -12.92
C THR A 563 -15.63 -15.02 -13.50
N ALA A 564 -14.75 -14.06 -13.21
CA ALA A 564 -14.77 -12.79 -13.92
C ALA A 564 -14.07 -12.97 -15.27
N ASN A 565 -14.76 -13.54 -16.26
CA ASN A 565 -14.14 -13.89 -17.54
C ASN A 565 -14.31 -12.76 -18.56
N PHE A 566 -13.51 -11.71 -18.42
CA PHE A 566 -13.44 -10.63 -19.40
C PHE A 566 -12.58 -11.03 -20.60
N SER A 567 -12.98 -10.64 -21.81
CA SER A 567 -12.27 -10.98 -23.04
C SER A 567 -10.93 -10.24 -23.17
N LYS A 568 -10.74 -9.14 -22.43
CA LYS A 568 -9.46 -8.47 -22.24
C LYS A 568 -9.13 -8.33 -20.76
N LYS A 569 -7.83 -8.25 -20.44
CA LYS A 569 -7.37 -7.87 -19.10
C LYS A 569 -7.73 -6.40 -18.87
N ASN A 570 -8.88 -6.15 -18.27
CA ASN A 570 -9.40 -4.80 -18.00
C ASN A 570 -9.64 -4.63 -16.51
N GLU A 571 -9.40 -3.42 -16.02
CA GLU A 571 -9.61 -3.05 -14.62
C GLU A 571 -11.11 -2.88 -14.33
N ILE A 572 -11.60 -3.50 -13.25
CA ILE A 572 -12.95 -3.24 -12.74
C ILE A 572 -12.95 -1.89 -12.05
N LYS A 573 -13.79 -0.97 -12.54
CA LYS A 573 -13.95 0.36 -11.94
C LYS A 573 -15.24 0.41 -11.13
N SER A 574 -15.23 1.18 -10.05
CA SER A 574 -16.42 1.42 -9.23
C SER A 574 -16.76 2.91 -9.23
N PHE A 575 -18.05 3.21 -9.27
CA PHE A 575 -18.63 4.53 -9.10
C PHE A 575 -19.88 4.41 -8.23
N ARG A 576 -19.74 4.71 -6.94
CA ARG A 576 -20.81 4.60 -5.93
C ARG A 576 -21.47 3.21 -5.96
N ASP A 577 -22.75 3.16 -6.33
CA ASP A 577 -23.60 1.96 -6.37
C ASP A 577 -23.36 1.06 -7.59
N ILE A 578 -22.52 1.49 -8.54
CA ILE A 578 -22.28 0.78 -9.80
C ILE A 578 -20.81 0.38 -9.91
N SER A 579 -20.57 -0.85 -10.37
CA SER A 579 -19.27 -1.25 -10.92
C SER A 579 -19.38 -1.41 -12.43
N TYR A 580 -18.29 -1.17 -13.16
CA TYR A 580 -18.29 -1.26 -14.62
C TYR A 580 -16.94 -1.69 -15.18
N VAL A 581 -17.00 -2.31 -16.36
CA VAL A 581 -15.84 -2.68 -17.17
C VAL A 581 -16.06 -2.17 -18.59
N TYR A 582 -15.09 -1.43 -19.10
CA TYR A 582 -15.09 -0.97 -20.49
C TYR A 582 -14.00 -1.72 -21.27
N GLU A 583 -14.42 -2.45 -22.30
CA GLU A 583 -13.56 -3.19 -23.20
C GLU A 583 -13.46 -2.47 -24.55
N ASP A 584 -12.32 -1.86 -24.81
CA ASP A 584 -12.03 -1.19 -26.08
C ASP A 584 -11.45 -2.19 -27.09
N TYR A 585 -12.15 -2.41 -28.19
CA TYR A 585 -11.79 -3.24 -29.35
C TYR A 585 -11.40 -2.41 -30.58
N ASN A 586 -11.21 -1.09 -30.44
CA ASN A 586 -10.99 -0.14 -31.54
C ASN A 586 -12.14 -0.13 -32.56
N ASN A 587 -13.36 -0.37 -32.10
CA ASN A 587 -14.56 -0.30 -32.93
C ASN A 587 -15.23 1.09 -32.84
N ASN A 588 -16.31 1.32 -33.60
CA ASN A 588 -17.01 2.62 -33.65
C ASN A 588 -18.41 2.62 -33.01
N LYS A 589 -18.89 1.47 -32.51
CA LYS A 589 -20.17 1.36 -31.79
C LYS A 589 -19.93 0.97 -30.35
N LEU A 590 -20.84 1.36 -29.45
CA LEU A 590 -20.82 1.01 -28.04
C LEU A 590 -21.98 0.07 -27.71
N ALA A 591 -21.67 -1.09 -27.14
CA ALA A 591 -22.64 -2.00 -26.52
C ALA A 591 -22.66 -1.76 -25.01
N VAL A 592 -23.76 -1.19 -24.49
CA VAL A 592 -24.02 -1.05 -23.06
C VAL A 592 -24.79 -2.29 -22.59
N ILE A 593 -24.19 -3.05 -21.68
CA ILE A 593 -24.73 -4.31 -21.19
C ILE A 593 -24.97 -4.21 -19.69
N PHE A 594 -26.22 -4.45 -19.30
CA PHE A 594 -26.57 -4.60 -17.90
C PHE A 594 -26.36 -6.05 -17.48
N SER A 595 -25.61 -6.28 -16.41
CA SER A 595 -25.37 -7.65 -15.93
C SER A 595 -26.67 -8.33 -15.50
N PRO A 596 -26.93 -9.59 -15.93
CA PRO A 596 -28.09 -10.34 -15.48
C PRO A 596 -27.96 -10.75 -14.01
N THR A 597 -29.05 -10.68 -13.24
CA THR A 597 -29.09 -11.02 -11.81
C THR A 597 -30.03 -12.20 -11.56
N GLU A 598 -29.61 -13.40 -11.95
CA GLU A 598 -30.48 -14.58 -11.89
C GLU A 598 -30.26 -15.38 -10.58
N ASP A 599 -29.00 -15.62 -10.19
CA ASP A 599 -28.66 -16.48 -9.05
C ASP A 599 -27.87 -15.76 -7.95
N LYS A 600 -28.25 -16.02 -6.69
CA LYS A 600 -27.50 -15.54 -5.53
C LYS A 600 -26.08 -16.09 -5.67
N TYR A 601 -25.08 -15.21 -5.59
CA TYR A 601 -23.68 -15.62 -5.59
C TYR A 601 -23.14 -16.16 -6.94
N ILE A 602 -23.64 -15.70 -8.10
CA ILE A 602 -23.05 -16.05 -9.42
C ILE A 602 -22.85 -14.80 -10.29
N TYR A 603 -21.62 -14.60 -10.80
CA TYR A 603 -21.33 -13.61 -11.85
C TYR A 603 -21.44 -14.24 -13.26
N LYS A 604 -22.13 -13.59 -14.20
CA LYS A 604 -22.22 -13.97 -15.62
C LYS A 604 -21.67 -12.82 -16.50
N LEU A 605 -20.34 -12.76 -16.65
CA LEU A 605 -19.64 -11.58 -17.21
C LEU A 605 -19.30 -11.65 -18.70
N ASP A 606 -19.62 -12.75 -19.38
CA ASP A 606 -19.13 -13.07 -20.73
C ASP A 606 -20.22 -13.29 -21.78
N GLU A 607 -21.50 -13.15 -21.39
CA GLU A 607 -22.65 -13.55 -22.22
C GLU A 607 -22.70 -12.86 -23.59
N PHE A 608 -22.18 -11.64 -23.68
CA PHE A 608 -22.24 -10.81 -24.89
C PHE A 608 -20.86 -10.50 -25.47
N ASN A 609 -19.80 -11.20 -25.03
CA ASN A 609 -18.43 -10.92 -25.48
C ASN A 609 -18.31 -10.93 -27.00
N ASP A 610 -19.04 -11.80 -27.70
CA ASP A 610 -18.97 -11.93 -29.16
C ASP A 610 -19.49 -10.69 -29.94
N LEU A 611 -20.13 -9.71 -29.29
CA LEU A 611 -20.53 -8.45 -29.94
C LEU A 611 -19.34 -7.67 -30.49
N HIS A 612 -18.12 -7.85 -29.97
CA HIS A 612 -16.93 -7.21 -30.56
C HIS A 612 -16.72 -7.61 -32.03
N LYS A 613 -17.10 -8.85 -32.40
CA LYS A 613 -17.06 -9.36 -33.79
C LYS A 613 -18.06 -8.66 -34.70
N LYS A 614 -19.04 -7.94 -34.12
CA LYS A 614 -20.05 -7.13 -34.80
C LYS A 614 -19.72 -5.64 -34.81
N GLY A 615 -18.48 -5.27 -34.47
CA GLY A 615 -18.02 -3.89 -34.51
C GLY A 615 -18.43 -3.07 -33.28
N PHE A 616 -18.53 -3.71 -32.11
CA PHE A 616 -18.81 -3.04 -30.83
C PHE A 616 -17.58 -2.98 -29.93
N ASN A 617 -17.41 -1.86 -29.24
CA ASN A 617 -16.74 -1.80 -27.94
C ASN A 617 -17.79 -2.07 -26.86
N ILE A 618 -17.37 -2.57 -25.70
CA ILE A 618 -18.33 -3.14 -24.74
C ILE A 618 -18.21 -2.47 -23.37
N LEU A 619 -19.31 -1.93 -22.86
CA LEU A 619 -19.45 -1.42 -21.50
C LEU A 619 -20.37 -2.34 -20.72
N TYR A 620 -19.79 -3.11 -19.79
CA TYR A 620 -20.53 -3.88 -18.82
C TYR A 620 -20.82 -3.05 -17.57
N LEU A 621 -22.07 -3.06 -17.13
CA LEU A 621 -22.54 -2.43 -15.90
C LEU A 621 -23.00 -3.48 -14.89
N TYR A 622 -22.64 -3.27 -13.63
CA TYR A 622 -22.94 -4.14 -12.50
C TYR A 622 -23.60 -3.34 -11.38
N ASP A 623 -24.76 -3.80 -10.93
CA ASP A 623 -25.39 -3.25 -9.73
C ASP A 623 -24.72 -3.87 -8.50
N ASN A 624 -24.07 -3.02 -7.70
CA ASN A 624 -23.38 -3.43 -6.48
C ASN A 624 -24.35 -3.94 -5.40
N GLN A 625 -25.67 -3.89 -5.58
CA GLN A 625 -26.68 -4.49 -4.68
C GLN A 625 -27.52 -5.58 -5.37
N SER A 626 -26.97 -6.21 -6.41
CA SER A 626 -27.67 -7.26 -7.16
C SER A 626 -28.12 -8.47 -6.32
N ILE A 627 -27.38 -8.85 -5.29
CA ILE A 627 -27.72 -9.99 -4.41
C ILE A 627 -29.03 -9.83 -3.65
N VAL A 628 -29.39 -8.59 -3.30
CA VAL A 628 -30.66 -8.26 -2.65
C VAL A 628 -31.79 -8.04 -3.67
N GLY A 629 -31.53 -8.20 -4.97
CA GLY A 629 -32.53 -8.12 -6.02
C GLY A 629 -32.65 -6.74 -6.68
N ARG A 630 -31.92 -5.72 -6.20
CA ARG A 630 -31.81 -4.42 -6.88
C ARG A 630 -31.17 -4.64 -8.26
N SER A 631 -31.86 -4.21 -9.31
CA SER A 631 -31.45 -4.48 -10.70
C SER A 631 -31.39 -3.17 -11.49
N PHE A 632 -30.54 -2.25 -11.03
CA PHE A 632 -30.45 -0.87 -11.51
C PHE A 632 -31.73 -0.06 -11.28
N ILE A 633 -32.47 -0.42 -10.22
CA ILE A 633 -33.75 0.16 -9.82
C ILE A 633 -33.52 1.04 -8.59
N GLN A 634 -33.99 2.27 -8.67
CA GLN A 634 -33.99 3.27 -7.62
C GLN A 634 -34.95 2.87 -6.49
N GLY A 635 -34.53 3.08 -5.24
CA GLY A 635 -35.38 2.96 -4.07
C GLY A 635 -36.09 4.28 -3.74
N ASN A 636 -37.03 4.23 -2.81
CA ASN A 636 -37.72 5.38 -2.24
C ASN A 636 -36.82 6.22 -1.32
N SER A 637 -35.78 5.61 -0.74
CA SER A 637 -34.72 6.28 0.01
C SER A 637 -33.56 6.73 -0.89
N SER A 638 -32.58 7.46 -0.33
CA SER A 638 -31.50 8.22 -1.01
C SER A 638 -30.50 7.43 -1.89
N SER A 639 -30.90 6.37 -2.59
CA SER A 639 -30.07 5.78 -3.65
C SER A 639 -29.94 6.78 -4.81
N THR A 640 -28.79 6.77 -5.50
CA THR A 640 -28.56 7.58 -6.71
C THR A 640 -28.32 6.67 -7.90
N VAL A 641 -28.76 5.41 -7.85
CA VAL A 641 -28.34 4.35 -8.79
C VAL A 641 -28.65 4.71 -10.24
N GLU A 642 -29.79 5.35 -10.52
CA GLU A 642 -30.13 5.79 -11.87
C GLU A 642 -29.18 6.87 -12.40
N VAL A 643 -28.91 7.86 -11.55
CA VAL A 643 -27.96 8.93 -11.87
C VAL A 643 -26.58 8.33 -12.07
N ASP A 644 -26.17 7.39 -11.22
CA ASP A 644 -24.85 6.77 -11.26
C ASP A 644 -24.66 5.93 -12.52
N VAL A 645 -25.67 5.15 -12.92
CA VAL A 645 -25.69 4.42 -14.20
C VAL A 645 -25.49 5.38 -15.37
N LEU A 646 -26.30 6.43 -15.44
CA LEU A 646 -26.25 7.38 -16.55
C LEU A 646 -24.95 8.18 -16.57
N MET A 647 -24.39 8.53 -15.41
CA MET A 647 -23.08 9.18 -15.33
C MET A 647 -21.98 8.29 -15.88
N VAL A 648 -21.98 6.99 -15.56
CA VAL A 648 -21.00 6.03 -16.09
C VAL A 648 -21.14 5.89 -17.60
N ILE A 649 -22.36 5.70 -18.11
CA ILE A 649 -22.61 5.57 -19.57
C ILE A 649 -22.15 6.84 -20.30
N ASN A 650 -22.60 8.02 -19.86
CA ASN A 650 -22.27 9.29 -20.50
C ASN A 650 -20.77 9.61 -20.42
N LYS A 651 -20.10 9.23 -19.32
CA LYS A 651 -18.65 9.35 -19.22
C LYS A 651 -17.95 8.57 -20.33
N ILE A 652 -18.29 7.29 -20.51
CA ILE A 652 -17.69 6.44 -21.55
C ILE A 652 -18.02 6.97 -22.96
N ILE A 653 -19.25 7.42 -23.18
CA ILE A 653 -19.66 8.07 -24.42
C ILE A 653 -18.78 9.28 -24.74
N ASN A 654 -18.61 10.19 -23.78
CA ASN A 654 -17.85 11.42 -23.97
C ASN A 654 -16.34 11.16 -24.11
N GLU A 655 -15.76 10.27 -23.32
CA GLU A 655 -14.32 9.95 -23.37
C GLU A 655 -13.92 9.29 -24.70
N ASN A 656 -14.85 8.61 -25.38
CA ASN A 656 -14.59 7.84 -26.61
C ASN A 656 -15.32 8.38 -27.85
N ASN A 657 -15.99 9.53 -27.74
CA ASN A 657 -16.72 10.20 -28.83
C ASN A 657 -17.82 9.34 -29.49
N TYR A 658 -18.58 8.56 -28.71
CA TYR A 658 -19.78 7.91 -29.23
C TYR A 658 -20.94 8.91 -29.36
N SER A 659 -21.93 8.57 -30.19
CA SER A 659 -23.21 9.25 -30.30
C SER A 659 -24.34 8.36 -29.77
N ASN A 660 -25.53 8.94 -29.55
CA ASN A 660 -26.72 8.15 -29.21
C ASN A 660 -27.06 7.10 -30.30
N GLU A 661 -26.79 7.41 -31.58
CA GLU A 661 -27.04 6.51 -32.71
C GLU A 661 -26.06 5.34 -32.78
N SER A 662 -24.81 5.55 -32.32
CA SER A 662 -23.78 4.51 -32.25
C SER A 662 -23.77 3.76 -30.92
N THR A 663 -24.74 4.01 -30.03
CA THR A 663 -24.84 3.37 -28.71
C THR A 663 -26.05 2.42 -28.66
N TYR A 664 -25.81 1.19 -28.21
CA TYR A 664 -26.75 0.07 -28.26
C TYR A 664 -26.87 -0.56 -26.89
N PHE A 665 -28.10 -0.74 -26.43
CA PHE A 665 -28.40 -1.29 -25.10
C PHE A 665 -28.80 -2.75 -25.24
N PHE A 666 -28.14 -3.64 -24.49
CA PHE A 666 -28.39 -5.07 -24.50
C PHE A 666 -28.74 -5.59 -23.11
N GLY A 667 -29.67 -6.54 -23.04
CA GLY A 667 -30.00 -7.20 -21.78
C GLY A 667 -31.03 -8.30 -21.91
N ARG A 668 -30.99 -9.26 -20.99
CA ARG A 668 -32.01 -10.33 -20.88
C ARG A 668 -32.72 -10.25 -19.55
N SER A 669 -33.95 -10.73 -19.47
CA SER A 669 -34.67 -10.84 -18.18
C SER A 669 -34.71 -9.48 -17.47
N LYS A 670 -34.16 -9.36 -16.26
CA LYS A 670 -34.07 -8.10 -15.51
C LYS A 670 -33.14 -7.06 -16.16
N ALA A 671 -32.03 -7.50 -16.75
CA ALA A 671 -31.15 -6.62 -17.51
C ALA A 671 -31.84 -6.08 -18.77
N GLY A 672 -32.78 -6.86 -19.34
CA GLY A 672 -33.63 -6.40 -20.44
C GLY A 672 -34.56 -5.25 -20.01
N PHE A 673 -35.12 -5.31 -18.80
CA PHE A 673 -35.85 -4.18 -18.23
C PHE A 673 -34.96 -2.94 -18.07
N ALA A 674 -33.77 -3.08 -17.47
CA ALA A 674 -32.85 -1.95 -17.29
C ALA A 674 -32.47 -1.32 -18.64
N ALA A 675 -32.14 -2.14 -19.64
CA ALA A 675 -31.83 -1.68 -21.00
C ALA A 675 -32.96 -0.84 -21.60
N ILE A 676 -34.21 -1.30 -21.50
CA ILE A 676 -35.39 -0.53 -21.97
C ILE A 676 -35.55 0.76 -21.16
N TYR A 677 -35.51 0.67 -19.83
CA TYR A 677 -35.75 1.78 -18.92
C TYR A 677 -34.78 2.95 -19.18
N TYR A 678 -33.48 2.68 -19.16
CA TYR A 678 -32.46 3.71 -19.36
C TYR A 678 -32.45 4.25 -20.79
N ALA A 679 -32.72 3.41 -21.79
CA ALA A 679 -32.82 3.90 -23.17
C ALA A 679 -34.00 4.87 -23.33
N LEU A 680 -35.17 4.52 -22.79
CA LEU A 680 -36.37 5.36 -22.82
C LEU A 680 -36.18 6.69 -22.06
N ASN A 681 -35.55 6.62 -20.89
CA ASN A 681 -35.33 7.76 -20.02
C ASN A 681 -34.24 8.73 -20.54
N SER A 682 -33.30 8.25 -21.37
CA SER A 682 -32.13 9.04 -21.81
C SER A 682 -31.99 9.22 -23.33
N GLY A 683 -32.86 8.62 -24.13
CA GLY A 683 -32.90 8.83 -25.57
C GLY A 683 -31.83 8.10 -26.36
N PHE A 684 -31.55 6.86 -25.99
CA PHE A 684 -30.67 5.96 -26.74
C PHE A 684 -31.48 5.13 -27.74
N ASP A 685 -31.20 5.32 -29.02
CA ASP A 685 -32.09 4.88 -30.11
C ASP A 685 -32.18 3.36 -30.28
N ASN A 686 -31.18 2.60 -29.83
CA ASN A 686 -31.04 1.19 -30.14
C ASN A 686 -31.10 0.31 -28.89
N VAL A 687 -32.12 -0.55 -28.82
CA VAL A 687 -32.35 -1.48 -27.70
C VAL A 687 -32.58 -2.88 -28.24
N PHE A 688 -31.86 -3.86 -27.70
CA PHE A 688 -31.97 -5.27 -28.05
C PHE A 688 -32.11 -6.08 -26.76
N VAL A 689 -33.27 -6.68 -26.55
CA VAL A 689 -33.55 -7.39 -25.30
C VAL A 689 -34.24 -8.73 -25.52
N SER A 690 -34.01 -9.67 -24.60
CA SER A 690 -34.73 -10.95 -24.57
C SER A 690 -35.47 -11.18 -23.27
N SER A 691 -36.71 -11.67 -23.38
CA SER A 691 -37.62 -11.97 -22.27
C SER A 691 -37.60 -10.91 -21.14
N PRO A 692 -37.74 -9.60 -21.43
CA PRO A 692 -37.58 -8.55 -20.44
C PRO A 692 -38.63 -8.66 -19.31
N LEU A 693 -38.17 -8.58 -18.06
CA LEU A 693 -39.00 -8.66 -16.86
C LEU A 693 -39.56 -7.28 -16.48
N ILE A 694 -40.73 -6.91 -17.01
CA ILE A 694 -41.34 -5.58 -16.74
C ILE A 694 -42.10 -5.52 -15.41
N LEU A 695 -42.98 -6.48 -15.14
CA LEU A 695 -43.75 -6.56 -13.89
C LEU A 695 -42.90 -7.15 -12.75
N ILE A 696 -41.91 -6.37 -12.30
CA ILE A 696 -40.85 -6.80 -11.38
C ILE A 696 -41.41 -7.18 -10.01
N GLY A 697 -42.35 -6.40 -9.48
CA GLY A 697 -42.99 -6.66 -8.18
C GLY A 697 -43.68 -8.02 -8.17
N ASP A 698 -44.50 -8.27 -9.20
CA ASP A 698 -45.21 -9.54 -9.38
C ASP A 698 -44.28 -10.75 -9.55
N TYR A 699 -43.13 -10.56 -10.19
CA TYR A 699 -42.12 -11.60 -10.34
C TYR A 699 -41.52 -11.96 -8.97
N TYR A 700 -41.13 -10.95 -8.18
CA TYR A 700 -40.46 -11.19 -6.90
C TYR A 700 -41.38 -11.75 -5.82
N THR A 701 -42.68 -11.41 -5.82
CA THR A 701 -43.65 -12.00 -4.87
C THR A 701 -43.73 -13.53 -5.00
N ARG A 702 -43.38 -14.08 -6.17
CA ARG A 702 -43.40 -15.53 -6.42
C ARG A 702 -42.13 -16.28 -6.03
N HIS A 703 -41.03 -15.58 -5.71
CA HIS A 703 -39.69 -16.17 -5.64
C HIS A 703 -38.94 -15.92 -4.31
N GLU A 704 -39.63 -15.64 -3.19
CA GLU A 704 -39.07 -15.42 -1.83
C GLU A 704 -37.97 -14.33 -1.70
N LYS A 705 -37.60 -13.64 -2.79
CA LYS A 705 -36.61 -12.54 -2.82
C LYS A 705 -37.23 -11.19 -2.44
N PHE A 706 -38.55 -11.15 -2.27
CA PHE A 706 -39.32 -9.92 -2.03
C PHE A 706 -38.96 -9.26 -0.69
N ASP A 707 -38.69 -10.06 0.34
CA ASP A 707 -38.53 -9.58 1.72
C ASP A 707 -37.25 -8.75 1.90
N ASN A 708 -36.14 -9.18 1.28
CA ASN A 708 -34.86 -8.46 1.35
C ASN A 708 -34.88 -7.13 0.57
N MET A 709 -35.82 -6.96 -0.38
CA MET A 709 -35.92 -5.74 -1.19
C MET A 709 -36.68 -4.61 -0.48
N VAL A 710 -37.57 -4.94 0.46
CA VAL A 710 -38.40 -3.97 1.20
C VAL A 710 -37.50 -2.96 1.91
N ASP A 711 -36.56 -3.46 2.72
CA ASP A 711 -35.63 -2.60 3.46
C ASP A 711 -34.62 -1.91 2.52
N THR A 712 -34.09 -2.65 1.54
CA THR A 712 -33.09 -2.14 0.58
C THR A 712 -33.62 -0.94 -0.21
N LEU A 713 -34.89 -0.97 -0.61
CA LEU A 713 -35.51 0.09 -1.40
C LEU A 713 -36.25 1.12 -0.52
N GLY A 714 -36.21 0.99 0.81
CA GLY A 714 -36.79 1.95 1.73
C GLY A 714 -38.32 1.96 1.75
N PHE A 715 -38.95 0.78 1.69
CA PHE A 715 -40.40 0.61 1.81
C PHE A 715 -40.74 -0.02 3.16
N GLU A 716 -41.89 0.33 3.73
CA GLU A 716 -42.38 -0.27 4.99
C GLU A 716 -43.29 -1.49 4.74
N GLU A 717 -44.00 -1.50 3.61
CA GLU A 717 -44.99 -2.53 3.29
C GLU A 717 -44.68 -3.23 1.96
N LYS A 718 -44.87 -4.56 1.95
CA LYS A 718 -44.61 -5.39 0.77
C LYS A 718 -45.47 -5.02 -0.44
N GLU A 719 -46.77 -4.80 -0.23
CA GLU A 719 -47.67 -4.44 -1.34
C GLU A 719 -47.29 -3.09 -1.95
N SER A 720 -46.92 -2.10 -1.13
CA SER A 720 -46.44 -0.80 -1.62
C SER A 720 -45.21 -0.93 -2.52
N LEU A 721 -44.22 -1.75 -2.11
CA LEU A 721 -43.07 -2.05 -2.95
C LEU A 721 -43.48 -2.73 -4.27
N LYS A 722 -44.43 -3.65 -4.22
CA LYS A 722 -44.87 -4.42 -5.40
C LYS A 722 -45.50 -3.51 -6.44
N TYR A 723 -46.40 -2.61 -6.02
CA TYR A 723 -47.01 -1.63 -6.92
C TYR A 723 -45.93 -0.69 -7.50
N TYR A 724 -45.05 -0.16 -6.65
CA TYR A 724 -43.94 0.67 -7.10
C TYR A 724 -43.09 0.01 -8.19
N LEU A 725 -42.69 -1.25 -7.98
CA LEU A 725 -41.87 -2.00 -8.93
C LEU A 725 -42.61 -2.36 -10.23
N ASN A 726 -43.92 -2.62 -10.16
CA ASN A 726 -44.73 -2.90 -11.35
C ASN A 726 -45.00 -1.64 -12.20
N ASP A 727 -45.17 -0.49 -11.54
CA ASP A 727 -45.42 0.81 -12.19
C ASP A 727 -44.12 1.57 -12.54
N TYR A 728 -42.97 0.98 -12.27
CA TYR A 728 -41.68 1.65 -12.42
C TYR A 728 -41.45 2.21 -13.83
N LEU A 729 -41.79 1.42 -14.86
CA LEU A 729 -41.67 1.84 -16.26
C LEU A 729 -42.67 2.95 -16.62
N SER A 730 -43.89 2.90 -16.09
CA SER A 730 -44.95 3.86 -16.39
C SER A 730 -44.75 5.20 -15.67
N ASN A 731 -43.92 5.23 -14.62
CA ASN A 731 -43.57 6.43 -13.84
C ASN A 731 -42.57 7.37 -14.52
N ILE A 732 -41.91 6.95 -15.60
CA ILE A 732 -41.08 7.88 -16.40
C ILE A 732 -42.01 8.99 -16.92
N ARG A 733 -41.69 10.24 -16.61
CA ARG A 733 -42.55 11.40 -16.93
C ARG A 733 -42.41 11.84 -18.38
N GLU A 734 -41.18 11.83 -18.88
CA GLU A 734 -40.82 12.21 -20.24
C GLU A 734 -40.06 11.06 -20.89
N PHE A 735 -40.57 10.55 -22.01
CA PHE A 735 -39.96 9.45 -22.74
C PHE A 735 -39.37 9.95 -24.05
N SER A 736 -38.22 9.42 -24.40
CA SER A 736 -37.66 9.59 -25.74
C SER A 736 -38.31 8.62 -26.72
N LYS A 737 -38.61 9.10 -27.93
CA LYS A 737 -39.10 8.25 -29.03
C LYS A 737 -37.92 7.51 -29.66
N LEU A 738 -37.65 6.31 -29.16
CA LEU A 738 -36.53 5.49 -29.64
C LEU A 738 -36.80 5.00 -31.06
N LYS A 739 -35.75 4.95 -31.90
CA LYS A 739 -35.86 4.50 -33.29
C LYS A 739 -35.95 2.98 -33.43
N ASN A 740 -35.28 2.21 -32.59
CA ASN A 740 -35.05 0.77 -32.80
C ASN A 740 -35.12 -0.04 -31.50
N ILE A 741 -36.31 -0.55 -31.16
CA ILE A 741 -36.52 -1.45 -30.02
C ILE A 741 -36.79 -2.88 -30.53
N ASN A 742 -35.84 -3.79 -30.34
CA ASN A 742 -35.96 -5.20 -30.73
C ASN A 742 -36.18 -6.06 -29.47
N ILE A 743 -37.35 -6.67 -29.39
CA ILE A 743 -37.78 -7.51 -28.26
C ILE A 743 -37.84 -8.95 -28.75
N CYS A 744 -37.06 -9.81 -28.13
CA CYS A 744 -37.02 -11.23 -28.39
C CYS A 744 -37.67 -12.00 -27.24
N VAL A 745 -38.37 -13.09 -27.54
CA VAL A 745 -38.95 -13.96 -26.50
C VAL A 745 -39.28 -15.34 -27.06
N GLY A 746 -39.10 -16.40 -26.27
CA GLY A 746 -39.53 -17.75 -26.63
C GLY A 746 -41.06 -17.87 -26.77
N GLU A 747 -41.53 -18.69 -27.71
CA GLU A 747 -42.96 -18.89 -27.94
C GLU A 747 -43.69 -19.43 -26.70
N ASN A 748 -43.04 -20.36 -25.99
CA ASN A 748 -43.55 -21.03 -24.79
C ASN A 748 -43.00 -20.43 -23.50
N ASP A 749 -42.39 -19.25 -23.57
CA ASP A 749 -41.87 -18.53 -22.42
C ASP A 749 -43.01 -17.85 -21.63
N TYR A 750 -43.06 -18.08 -20.32
CA TYR A 750 -44.04 -17.44 -19.43
C TYR A 750 -43.97 -15.90 -19.49
N HIS A 751 -42.79 -15.33 -19.78
CA HIS A 751 -42.59 -13.89 -19.90
C HIS A 751 -43.38 -13.29 -21.07
N LYS A 752 -43.60 -14.05 -22.15
CA LYS A 752 -44.26 -13.59 -23.39
C LYS A 752 -45.64 -13.02 -23.11
N GLY A 753 -46.51 -13.80 -22.47
CA GLY A 753 -47.89 -13.42 -22.22
C GLY A 753 -48.03 -12.31 -21.19
N LYS A 754 -47.16 -12.31 -20.17
CA LYS A 754 -47.32 -11.42 -19.01
C LYS A 754 -46.44 -10.17 -19.08
N HIS A 755 -45.12 -10.34 -19.15
CA HIS A 755 -44.17 -9.22 -19.08
C HIS A 755 -44.03 -8.53 -20.43
N VAL A 756 -43.78 -9.30 -21.51
CA VAL A 756 -43.69 -8.76 -22.86
C VAL A 756 -45.04 -8.23 -23.30
N GLY A 757 -46.14 -8.96 -23.07
CA GLY A 757 -47.50 -8.47 -23.34
C GLY A 757 -47.80 -7.09 -22.73
N TYR A 758 -47.42 -6.88 -21.45
CA TYR A 758 -47.55 -5.58 -20.79
C TYR A 758 -46.66 -4.51 -21.46
N LEU A 759 -45.40 -4.83 -21.77
CA LEU A 759 -44.49 -3.91 -22.47
C LEU A 759 -45.05 -3.43 -23.81
N LEU A 760 -45.54 -4.36 -24.64
CA LEU A 760 -46.06 -4.04 -25.97
C LEU A 760 -47.28 -3.14 -25.90
N LYS A 761 -48.16 -3.38 -24.91
CA LYS A 761 -49.30 -2.50 -24.65
C LYS A 761 -48.83 -1.09 -24.28
N PHE A 762 -47.89 -0.98 -23.34
CA PHE A 762 -47.30 0.28 -22.94
C PHE A 762 -46.66 1.05 -24.12
N LEU A 763 -45.83 0.39 -24.93
CA LEU A 763 -45.18 1.00 -26.10
C LEU A 763 -46.21 1.48 -27.14
N THR A 764 -47.25 0.69 -27.38
CA THR A 764 -48.35 1.05 -28.31
C THR A 764 -49.12 2.27 -27.81
N GLU A 765 -49.49 2.31 -26.53
CA GLU A 765 -50.19 3.45 -25.91
C GLU A 765 -49.36 4.74 -25.98
N LYS A 766 -48.03 4.63 -25.92
CA LYS A 766 -47.10 5.76 -26.03
C LYS A 766 -46.67 6.08 -27.47
N SER A 767 -47.21 5.39 -28.48
CA SER A 767 -46.85 5.55 -29.89
C SER A 767 -45.35 5.37 -30.16
N ILE A 768 -44.73 4.38 -29.52
CA ILE A 768 -43.33 3.99 -29.71
C ILE A 768 -43.27 2.73 -30.58
N THR A 769 -42.48 2.76 -31.65
CA THR A 769 -42.31 1.64 -32.57
C THR A 769 -41.38 0.57 -32.00
N TYR A 770 -41.71 -0.70 -32.24
CA TYR A 770 -40.92 -1.84 -31.79
C TYR A 770 -40.98 -3.00 -32.78
N ASN A 771 -39.96 -3.87 -32.74
CA ASN A 771 -39.90 -5.14 -33.44
C ASN A 771 -40.02 -6.28 -32.42
N LEU A 772 -40.98 -7.18 -32.61
CA LEU A 772 -41.13 -8.38 -31.79
C LEU A 772 -40.68 -9.61 -32.57
N HIS A 773 -39.68 -10.32 -32.04
CA HIS A 773 -39.20 -11.59 -32.56
C HIS A 773 -39.56 -12.72 -31.60
N VAL A 774 -40.35 -13.69 -32.06
CA VAL A 774 -40.77 -14.84 -31.26
C VAL A 774 -40.08 -16.09 -31.75
N TYR A 775 -39.34 -16.78 -30.87
CA TYR A 775 -38.65 -18.03 -31.21
C TYR A 775 -39.63 -19.22 -31.12
N PRO A 776 -39.93 -19.92 -32.23
CA PRO A 776 -40.90 -21.01 -32.23
C PRO A 776 -40.46 -22.18 -31.33
N GLY A 777 -41.39 -22.72 -30.55
CA GLY A 777 -41.15 -23.88 -29.67
C GLY A 777 -40.24 -23.64 -28.46
N THR A 778 -39.58 -22.48 -28.35
CA THR A 778 -38.55 -22.19 -27.34
C THR A 778 -39.14 -21.86 -25.96
N TYR A 779 -38.50 -22.36 -24.89
CA TYR A 779 -38.81 -22.04 -23.49
C TYR A 779 -37.80 -21.05 -22.87
N PHE A 780 -38.11 -20.46 -21.71
CA PHE A 780 -37.24 -19.47 -21.04
C PHE A 780 -35.76 -19.88 -20.87
N PRO A 781 -35.42 -21.14 -20.49
CA PRO A 781 -34.01 -21.54 -20.38
C PRO A 781 -33.26 -21.55 -21.72
N GLU A 782 -33.96 -21.79 -22.82
CA GLU A 782 -33.43 -21.90 -24.18
C GLU A 782 -33.33 -20.52 -24.88
N ASP A 783 -34.07 -19.53 -24.39
CA ASP A 783 -34.09 -18.15 -24.89
C ASP A 783 -32.69 -17.52 -24.99
N LYS A 784 -31.76 -17.93 -24.10
CA LYS A 784 -30.39 -17.44 -24.12
C LYS A 784 -29.70 -17.69 -25.46
N GLU A 785 -29.66 -18.96 -25.86
CA GLU A 785 -28.92 -19.37 -27.04
C GLU A 785 -29.54 -18.78 -28.29
N GLU A 786 -30.87 -18.75 -28.36
CA GLU A 786 -31.60 -18.15 -29.47
C GLU A 786 -31.39 -16.64 -29.56
N PHE A 787 -31.34 -15.94 -28.43
CA PHE A 787 -31.04 -14.51 -28.44
C PHE A 787 -29.62 -14.21 -28.92
N ILE A 788 -28.62 -14.95 -28.45
CA ILE A 788 -27.25 -14.77 -28.95
C ILE A 788 -27.17 -15.10 -30.46
N LYS A 789 -27.82 -16.17 -30.93
CA LYS A 789 -27.90 -16.48 -32.37
C LYS A 789 -28.57 -15.34 -33.16
N TYR A 790 -29.66 -14.79 -32.65
CA TYR A 790 -30.35 -13.64 -33.25
C TYR A 790 -29.40 -12.45 -33.39
N LEU A 791 -28.71 -12.06 -32.31
CA LEU A 791 -27.74 -10.96 -32.34
C LEU A 791 -26.59 -11.23 -33.33
N MET A 792 -26.10 -12.47 -33.41
CA MET A 792 -25.03 -12.82 -34.35
C MET A 792 -25.49 -12.87 -35.81
N ASN A 793 -26.78 -13.01 -36.09
CA ASN A 793 -27.33 -12.97 -37.44
C ASN A 793 -27.87 -11.59 -37.82
N TYR A 794 -28.07 -10.69 -36.85
CA TYR A 794 -28.54 -9.34 -37.09
C TYR A 794 -27.46 -8.48 -37.78
N SER A 795 -27.90 -7.63 -38.72
CA SER A 795 -27.05 -6.62 -39.35
C SER A 795 -27.21 -5.30 -38.60
N PHE A 796 -26.14 -4.85 -37.94
CA PHE A 796 -26.11 -3.60 -37.18
C PHE A 796 -25.68 -2.40 -38.04
N GLU A 797 -25.68 -2.52 -39.37
CA GLU A 797 -25.24 -1.46 -40.29
C GLU A 797 -26.07 -0.17 -40.21
#